data_AF-A0A537JUA7-F1
#
_entry.id   AF-A0A537JUA7-F1
#
_cell.length_a   1.000
_cell.length_b   1.000
_cell.length_c   1.000
_cell.angle_alpha   90.00
_cell.angle_beta   90.00
_cell.angle_gamma   90.00
#
_symmetry.space_group_name_H-M   'P 1'
#
loop_
_entity.id
_entity.type
_entity.pdbx_description
1 polymer ?
#
loop_
_entity_poly.entity_id
_entity_poly.type
_entity_poly.pdbx_seq_one_letter_code
_entity_poly.pdbx_strand_id
1 'polypeptide(L)'
;MKKFILLLLTAHSSWLVAISQNVGIGTNSPLNKLHVAGGFRLDTLVGVGGKGLLQHDANGAVYGIKFTGSTADVLRGDGSFGAAPAGPAGWLLNGNAGTNPTTHFIGTTDNQPLFFRVNNQPSGLIHNTNFNTGFGMYTLFSNTTGTLNTANGYHALYSNTTGLGNTAIGTESLFSNTIGNGNTANGLNALHGNTEGFFNSAFGVNALGLNTLGSSNTALGNSNQTGDYNTAAGSYASYSNTTGTENSALGFQSLYSNSTGSKNTAIGNYSLLYNTSSLNTAVGFESLNQNTSGQDNVAIGANALHFNATGNSNTVVGDSAGYNPGNSNFNVLIGKNAGKNNTGSWTTIIGIDAGRSNSTGGNVFVGSSAGQYNSTGSSNTFVGDNAGRDNTTGIFNSFFGSFAGAKNNGFSNSFFGAGAGQSNSTGGSNSFFGTSAGVNNTTGGSNTFMGSGAGLSNTTGFNNSFIGGNAGSQNTVGTYNSFVGNDAGFANTSGSYNSMFGVGAGSFNSTGGANAFVGAIAGSHNTTGSFNSFFGYQAGQANTTASSNSFFGANSGFANTTGLSNTGVGANALYQNTIGYNNTAIGESAGYSTTGYNNVMLGNNAGKNNTGNNNTLIGFDAGNSNTGWWSTIIGVQAGMNNQSNGNVFVGSAAGLQNTTGSANSFFGDNAGRDNTTGVVNSFFGSFAGQKNNGQNNSFFGGQSGYNNTSGSYNSFIGMQAGFSNTTGIQNSFLGTFTGANNTTGFNNSFVGMKAGFSNTTGSDNSLVGTFAGYNNTTGSDNSFFGKEAGQSNTTGSNNSFAGSGAGFSNTTGFQNSFFGKDAGLANTTGSFNSFFGRSSGISNTTGSANAFFGNDAGFSNTTGGSNTFLGAYSGHSNTTGNNNTASGFEAFYNNTTGINNTAYGLQALHENTTGNNNTANGYNTLHFNTIGINNVAIGYESLFSNTSGNNNSGIGVETLHENTTGNLNTASGYQALYSNTNGNNNTANGYHALRANTSGTNNVSIGYESLFVNVNGGNNSGVGVETLKNNTGDNNTANGYQALLTNTSGSSNTALGYHADVSSGALTNATAIGAGAVVDASNKIRLGNSSVTVIEGQVAYTFPSDGRFKTNISENVKGLDFIMRLRPVIYNFQTKKYDEFIKGDANKDVKFASYTDYSESEKIRHNGFIAQEVEKAAKESDYQFDGVVTPKNSKEAYGLSYSQFVVPLVKAIQEQQKMIGDQNKKIDDQQKQIDELVKELQLLSEKIRQ
;
A
#
# COMPACT_ATOMS: atom_id res chain seq x y z
N MET A 1 -36.24 42.23 26.77
CA MET A 1 -35.57 43.45 27.25
C MET A 1 -34.07 43.17 27.20
N LYS A 2 -33.17 43.93 26.56
CA LYS A 2 -33.26 45.02 25.55
C LYS A 2 -32.15 44.67 24.52
N LYS A 3 -32.46 44.57 23.22
CA LYS A 3 -32.41 45.66 22.23
C LYS A 3 -30.97 46.13 21.94
N PHE A 4 -30.42 45.82 20.76
CA PHE A 4 -30.54 46.56 19.46
C PHE A 4 -29.33 47.53 19.33
N ILE A 5 -28.57 47.56 18.23
CA ILE A 5 -28.81 48.36 17.00
C ILE A 5 -27.60 48.17 16.05
N LEU A 6 -27.65 48.23 14.70
CA LEU A 6 -28.74 48.24 13.70
C LEU A 6 -28.19 48.28 12.24
N LEU A 7 -28.79 47.50 11.31
CA LEU A 7 -28.97 47.75 9.83
C LEU A 7 -27.72 47.97 8.90
N LEU A 8 -27.80 47.88 7.55
CA LEU A 8 -28.92 47.85 6.58
C LEU A 8 -28.50 47.17 5.24
N LEU A 9 -29.46 46.92 4.32
CA LEU A 9 -29.36 46.50 2.89
C LEU A 9 -29.03 44.99 2.67
N THR A 10 -29.62 44.25 1.72
CA THR A 10 -30.72 44.51 0.74
C THR A 10 -31.42 43.21 0.34
N ALA A 11 -32.70 43.26 -0.02
CA ALA A 11 -33.44 42.10 -0.55
C ALA A 11 -33.31 41.98 -2.08
N HIS A 12 -33.33 40.75 -2.61
CA HIS A 12 -34.34 40.30 -3.58
C HIS A 12 -34.28 38.78 -3.79
N SER A 13 -35.42 38.12 -3.63
CA SER A 13 -35.64 36.69 -3.81
C SER A 13 -36.12 36.35 -5.22
N SER A 14 -35.67 35.24 -5.78
CA SER A 14 -36.17 34.67 -7.04
C SER A 14 -37.14 33.49 -6.80
N TRP A 15 -37.78 33.04 -7.89
CA TRP A 15 -38.69 31.89 -8.04
C TRP A 15 -40.20 32.13 -7.86
N LEU A 16 -40.98 31.53 -8.77
CA LEU A 16 -42.34 31.93 -9.17
C LEU A 16 -43.12 30.68 -9.66
N VAL A 17 -44.45 30.72 -9.54
CA VAL A 17 -45.47 29.80 -10.12
C VAL A 17 -45.78 28.48 -9.37
N ALA A 18 -47.04 28.37 -8.93
CA ALA A 18 -47.77 27.12 -8.68
C ALA A 18 -49.25 27.31 -9.15
N ILE A 19 -49.93 26.23 -9.56
CA ILE A 19 -51.19 26.26 -10.34
C ILE A 19 -52.37 25.58 -9.59
N SER A 20 -53.60 25.76 -10.07
CA SER A 20 -54.90 25.66 -9.34
C SER A 20 -55.61 24.28 -9.29
N GLN A 21 -56.81 24.25 -8.67
CA GLN A 21 -57.55 23.08 -8.14
C GLN A 21 -58.55 22.37 -9.11
N ASN A 22 -59.46 21.55 -8.57
CA ASN A 22 -60.16 20.38 -9.16
C ASN A 22 -61.43 20.67 -10.02
N VAL A 23 -61.97 19.64 -10.71
CA VAL A 23 -63.14 19.69 -11.63
C VAL A 23 -64.17 18.57 -11.34
N GLY A 24 -65.48 18.81 -11.58
CA GLY A 24 -66.57 17.80 -11.53
C GLY A 24 -67.81 18.25 -12.34
N ILE A 25 -68.64 17.32 -12.85
CA ILE A 25 -69.88 17.60 -13.60
C ILE A 25 -70.94 16.54 -13.28
N GLY A 26 -72.10 16.93 -12.77
CA GLY A 26 -73.07 16.03 -12.13
C GLY A 26 -72.82 15.88 -10.62
N THR A 27 -71.70 16.42 -10.14
CA THR A 27 -71.60 17.03 -8.81
C THR A 27 -71.12 18.48 -8.97
N ASN A 28 -71.22 19.25 -7.89
CA ASN A 28 -70.62 20.58 -7.78
C ASN A 28 -69.37 20.61 -6.88
N SER A 29 -69.07 19.50 -6.17
CA SER A 29 -67.95 19.45 -5.21
C SER A 29 -67.33 18.05 -5.15
N PRO A 30 -66.43 17.68 -6.07
CA PRO A 30 -65.56 16.56 -5.82
C PRO A 30 -64.50 17.01 -4.79
N LEU A 31 -64.43 16.26 -3.68
CA LEU A 31 -63.31 16.36 -2.73
C LEU A 31 -61.95 16.05 -3.42
N ASN A 32 -62.01 15.40 -4.59
CA ASN A 32 -60.89 15.07 -5.49
C ASN A 32 -61.19 15.55 -6.95
N LYS A 33 -60.75 14.86 -8.02
CA LYS A 33 -60.65 15.45 -9.38
C LYS A 33 -61.72 15.13 -10.46
N LEU A 34 -62.77 14.35 -10.20
CA LEU A 34 -63.97 14.18 -11.07
C LEU A 34 -65.15 13.48 -10.35
N HIS A 35 -66.42 13.81 -10.62
CA HIS A 35 -67.64 13.17 -10.05
C HIS A 35 -68.90 13.58 -10.85
N VAL A 36 -69.84 12.62 -11.10
CA VAL A 36 -71.11 12.74 -11.86
C VAL A 36 -72.28 12.04 -11.15
N ALA A 37 -73.50 12.62 -11.13
CA ALA A 37 -74.73 11.98 -10.65
C ALA A 37 -76.00 12.46 -11.39
N GLY A 38 -76.78 11.53 -11.98
CA GLY A 38 -78.12 11.77 -12.55
C GLY A 38 -78.16 12.12 -14.06
N GLY A 39 -79.26 11.78 -14.74
CA GLY A 39 -79.40 11.87 -16.22
C GLY A 39 -80.58 12.73 -16.72
N PHE A 40 -80.72 12.88 -18.05
CA PHE A 40 -81.68 13.82 -18.68
C PHE A 40 -82.26 13.30 -20.03
N ARG A 41 -83.55 13.56 -20.29
CA ARG A 41 -84.31 13.22 -21.52
C ARG A 41 -84.99 14.49 -22.08
N LEU A 42 -85.26 14.53 -23.39
CA LEU A 42 -85.82 15.70 -24.09
C LEU A 42 -87.24 15.42 -24.63
N ASP A 43 -88.13 16.40 -24.47
CA ASP A 43 -89.51 16.45 -25.00
C ASP A 43 -89.68 17.71 -25.88
N THR A 44 -90.66 17.73 -26.77
CA THR A 44 -90.84 18.80 -27.78
C THR A 44 -91.58 20.03 -27.25
N LEU A 45 -91.13 21.22 -27.66
CA LEU A 45 -91.63 22.52 -27.20
C LEU A 45 -93.14 22.72 -27.45
N VAL A 46 -93.83 23.21 -26.42
CA VAL A 46 -95.15 23.88 -26.53
C VAL A 46 -94.94 25.39 -26.41
N GLY A 47 -95.47 26.17 -27.36
CA GLY A 47 -95.23 27.63 -27.36
C GLY A 47 -95.94 28.49 -28.41
N VAL A 48 -96.95 27.98 -29.14
CA VAL A 48 -97.84 28.79 -30.00
C VAL A 48 -99.16 28.04 -30.22
N GLY A 49 -100.30 28.73 -30.10
CA GLY A 49 -101.62 28.09 -30.09
C GLY A 49 -102.10 27.55 -31.45
N GLY A 50 -102.61 26.32 -31.44
CA GLY A 50 -103.77 25.91 -32.26
C GLY A 50 -103.58 25.69 -33.77
N LYS A 51 -102.39 25.33 -34.28
CA LYS A 51 -102.15 25.13 -35.73
C LYS A 51 -101.38 23.84 -36.12
N GLY A 52 -101.47 22.78 -35.32
CA GLY A 52 -100.88 21.47 -35.62
C GLY A 52 -101.90 20.39 -36.05
N LEU A 53 -101.41 19.29 -36.66
CA LEU A 53 -102.21 18.12 -37.07
C LEU A 53 -102.87 17.40 -35.87
N LEU A 54 -102.29 17.57 -34.68
CA LEU A 54 -102.89 17.28 -33.40
C LEU A 54 -103.21 18.62 -32.72
N GLN A 55 -104.48 19.05 -32.75
CA GLN A 55 -104.91 20.25 -32.02
C GLN A 55 -105.04 19.93 -30.54
N HIS A 56 -104.13 20.45 -29.71
CA HIS A 56 -104.18 20.29 -28.25
C HIS A 56 -104.63 21.57 -27.53
N ASP A 57 -105.19 21.39 -26.33
CA ASP A 57 -105.51 22.47 -25.42
C ASP A 57 -104.26 22.99 -24.68
N ALA A 58 -104.46 23.94 -23.75
CA ALA A 58 -103.37 24.51 -22.93
C ALA A 58 -102.74 23.49 -21.94
N ASN A 59 -103.30 22.29 -21.81
CA ASN A 59 -102.81 21.19 -20.97
C ASN A 59 -102.20 20.04 -21.80
N GLY A 60 -102.11 20.18 -23.13
CA GLY A 60 -101.56 19.16 -24.02
C GLY A 60 -102.54 18.05 -24.42
N ALA A 61 -103.82 18.14 -24.07
CA ALA A 61 -104.84 17.16 -24.47
C ALA A 61 -105.31 17.43 -25.92
N VAL A 62 -105.06 16.48 -26.82
CA VAL A 62 -105.41 16.59 -28.25
C VAL A 62 -106.89 16.25 -28.49
N TYR A 63 -107.61 17.12 -29.20
CA TYR A 63 -109.07 17.03 -29.39
C TYR A 63 -109.57 17.10 -30.85
N GLY A 64 -108.72 17.10 -31.88
CA GLY A 64 -109.19 17.09 -33.28
C GLY A 64 -108.13 16.94 -34.39
N ILE A 65 -108.57 16.43 -35.55
CA ILE A 65 -107.79 16.13 -36.78
C ILE A 65 -108.56 16.63 -38.01
N LYS A 66 -107.87 17.06 -39.09
CA LYS A 66 -108.50 17.58 -40.34
C LYS A 66 -107.72 17.17 -41.60
N PHE A 67 -108.40 16.79 -42.68
CA PHE A 67 -107.81 16.27 -43.93
C PHE A 67 -108.20 17.05 -45.20
N THR A 68 -107.22 17.19 -46.11
CA THR A 68 -107.28 17.38 -47.59
C THR A 68 -108.24 18.41 -48.22
N GLY A 69 -107.68 19.43 -48.90
CA GLY A 69 -108.43 20.38 -49.73
C GLY A 69 -108.27 20.15 -51.25
N SER A 70 -109.00 19.18 -51.83
CA SER A 70 -109.20 19.02 -53.28
C SER A 70 -110.53 18.29 -53.55
N THR A 71 -111.08 18.39 -54.77
CA THR A 71 -112.53 18.45 -55.00
C THR A 71 -113.12 17.37 -55.92
N ALA A 72 -112.95 16.06 -55.63
CA ALA A 72 -113.49 14.98 -56.47
C ALA A 72 -113.82 13.67 -55.71
N ASP A 73 -115.04 13.58 -55.15
CA ASP A 73 -115.64 12.37 -54.52
C ASP A 73 -116.16 11.35 -55.59
N VAL A 74 -116.96 10.27 -55.36
CA VAL A 74 -118.37 10.19 -54.84
C VAL A 74 -118.70 8.83 -54.16
N LEU A 75 -119.91 8.20 -54.29
CA LEU A 75 -120.62 7.17 -53.44
C LEU A 75 -120.87 5.71 -53.95
N ARG A 76 -120.51 4.68 -53.15
CA ARG A 76 -120.78 3.23 -53.32
C ARG A 76 -122.23 2.87 -52.94
N GLY A 77 -122.73 1.77 -53.52
CA GLY A 77 -124.08 1.23 -53.30
C GLY A 77 -124.37 0.63 -51.90
N ASP A 78 -123.53 0.90 -50.91
CA ASP A 78 -123.74 0.61 -49.48
C ASP A 78 -124.08 1.86 -48.64
N GLY A 79 -123.99 3.06 -49.22
CA GLY A 79 -124.20 4.33 -48.52
C GLY A 79 -122.92 5.03 -48.02
N SER A 80 -121.74 4.57 -48.42
CA SER A 80 -120.42 5.18 -48.14
C SER A 80 -119.73 5.68 -49.43
N PHE A 81 -118.74 6.59 -49.37
CA PHE A 81 -118.26 7.29 -50.58
C PHE A 81 -117.31 6.41 -51.55
N GLY A 82 -117.74 5.91 -52.77
CA GLY A 82 -117.00 5.31 -53.96
C GLY A 82 -117.73 5.28 -55.38
N ALA A 83 -117.46 4.40 -56.40
CA ALA A 83 -118.15 4.36 -57.77
C ALA A 83 -118.14 2.99 -58.58
N ALA A 84 -119.09 2.67 -59.54
CA ALA A 84 -119.58 1.25 -59.91
C ALA A 84 -120.25 0.87 -61.34
N PRO A 85 -120.87 -0.36 -61.56
CA PRO A 85 -121.66 -0.87 -62.78
C PRO A 85 -122.83 -1.98 -62.66
N ALA A 86 -123.46 -2.50 -63.79
CA ALA A 86 -124.13 -3.87 -64.09
C ALA A 86 -125.69 -4.13 -64.40
N GLY A 87 -126.13 -5.27 -65.05
CA GLY A 87 -127.57 -5.75 -65.29
C GLY A 87 -127.90 -7.05 -66.20
N PRO A 88 -129.15 -7.67 -66.28
CA PRO A 88 -129.51 -9.03 -66.89
C PRO A 88 -130.85 -9.25 -67.76
N ALA A 89 -131.27 -10.50 -68.17
CA ALA A 89 -132.48 -10.87 -69.03
C ALA A 89 -133.06 -12.38 -68.97
N GLY A 90 -134.14 -12.81 -69.74
CA GLY A 90 -134.79 -14.20 -69.75
C GLY A 90 -135.89 -14.57 -70.85
N TRP A 91 -136.56 -15.78 -70.84
CA TRP A 91 -137.59 -16.28 -71.86
C TRP A 91 -138.86 -17.12 -71.38
N LEU A 92 -139.21 -18.31 -71.97
CA LEU A 92 -140.58 -18.94 -72.10
C LEU A 92 -140.62 -20.53 -72.19
N LEU A 93 -141.75 -21.18 -72.61
CA LEU A 93 -142.17 -22.56 -72.20
C LEU A 93 -142.54 -23.67 -73.28
N ASN A 94 -143.79 -23.81 -73.76
CA ASN A 94 -144.48 -25.15 -73.89
C ASN A 94 -144.62 -25.85 -75.29
N GLY A 95 -144.31 -27.16 -75.41
CA GLY A 95 -144.70 -28.08 -76.51
C GLY A 95 -144.68 -27.52 -77.95
N ASN A 96 -143.59 -26.86 -78.37
CA ASN A 96 -143.58 -26.00 -79.55
C ASN A 96 -143.08 -26.70 -80.83
N ALA A 97 -143.72 -26.43 -81.98
CA ALA A 97 -143.28 -26.87 -83.31
C ALA A 97 -142.61 -25.73 -84.09
N GLY A 98 -141.62 -26.04 -84.95
CA GLY A 98 -140.97 -25.04 -85.82
C GLY A 98 -140.03 -24.06 -85.09
N THR A 99 -139.31 -24.53 -84.07
CA THR A 99 -138.55 -23.70 -83.13
C THR A 99 -137.14 -23.31 -83.62
N ASN A 100 -136.74 -22.05 -83.42
CA ASN A 100 -135.40 -21.54 -83.72
C ASN A 100 -134.52 -21.45 -82.44
N PRO A 101 -133.39 -22.18 -82.34
CA PRO A 101 -132.62 -22.29 -81.09
C PRO A 101 -132.00 -21.00 -80.52
N THR A 102 -131.86 -19.91 -81.29
CA THR A 102 -131.18 -18.70 -80.81
C THR A 102 -132.06 -17.72 -80.02
N THR A 103 -133.38 -17.85 -80.12
CA THR A 103 -134.35 -16.95 -79.46
C THR A 103 -135.37 -17.68 -78.59
N HIS A 104 -135.40 -19.01 -78.62
CA HIS A 104 -136.47 -19.85 -78.04
C HIS A 104 -135.87 -21.03 -77.25
N PHE A 105 -136.00 -21.04 -75.91
CA PHE A 105 -135.41 -22.07 -75.04
C PHE A 105 -136.32 -22.46 -73.85
N ILE A 106 -136.53 -23.76 -73.59
CA ILE A 106 -137.40 -24.22 -72.49
C ILE A 106 -136.73 -23.99 -71.13
N GLY A 107 -137.39 -23.22 -70.27
CA GLY A 107 -137.07 -23.05 -68.85
C GLY A 107 -138.22 -22.36 -68.12
N THR A 108 -138.29 -22.47 -66.80
CA THR A 108 -139.27 -21.74 -65.99
C THR A 108 -138.73 -20.36 -65.61
N THR A 109 -139.58 -19.33 -65.65
CA THR A 109 -139.26 -18.01 -65.08
C THR A 109 -139.70 -17.87 -63.63
N ASP A 110 -140.54 -18.79 -63.15
CA ASP A 110 -140.82 -19.01 -61.73
C ASP A 110 -139.92 -20.12 -61.15
N ASN A 111 -139.85 -20.16 -59.82
CA ASN A 111 -138.94 -21.04 -59.08
C ASN A 111 -139.52 -22.47 -58.92
N GLN A 112 -140.14 -22.99 -59.99
CA GLN A 112 -140.77 -24.32 -60.03
C GLN A 112 -139.90 -25.37 -60.75
N PRO A 113 -140.01 -26.67 -60.40
CA PRO A 113 -139.14 -27.72 -60.95
C PRO A 113 -139.50 -28.13 -62.38
N LEU A 114 -138.49 -28.47 -63.18
CA LEU A 114 -138.65 -29.02 -64.52
C LEU A 114 -138.63 -30.56 -64.46
N PHE A 115 -139.79 -31.18 -64.69
CA PHE A 115 -139.96 -32.65 -64.70
C PHE A 115 -140.00 -33.22 -66.12
N PHE A 116 -139.33 -34.36 -66.31
CA PHE A 116 -139.34 -35.16 -67.55
C PHE A 116 -140.00 -36.52 -67.29
N ARG A 117 -140.95 -36.92 -68.14
CA ARG A 117 -141.72 -38.18 -68.01
C ARG A 117 -141.71 -39.00 -69.29
N VAL A 118 -141.76 -40.33 -69.14
CA VAL A 118 -141.87 -41.32 -70.24
C VAL A 118 -142.94 -42.33 -69.84
N ASN A 119 -143.92 -42.63 -70.72
CA ASN A 119 -145.13 -43.42 -70.39
C ASN A 119 -145.81 -43.00 -69.07
N ASN A 120 -145.86 -41.68 -68.83
CA ASN A 120 -146.37 -41.06 -67.61
C ASN A 120 -145.66 -41.45 -66.29
N GLN A 121 -144.50 -42.12 -66.36
CA GLN A 121 -143.61 -42.39 -65.23
C GLN A 121 -142.49 -41.34 -65.15
N PRO A 122 -141.97 -41.00 -63.94
CA PRO A 122 -140.80 -40.13 -63.81
C PRO A 122 -139.57 -40.75 -64.48
N SER A 123 -138.94 -40.01 -65.38
CA SER A 123 -137.72 -40.44 -66.10
C SER A 123 -136.60 -39.39 -66.12
N GLY A 124 -136.89 -38.18 -65.63
CA GLY A 124 -135.87 -37.19 -65.28
C GLY A 124 -136.45 -36.04 -64.46
N LEU A 125 -135.60 -35.32 -63.74
CA LEU A 125 -135.94 -34.19 -62.89
C LEU A 125 -134.78 -33.21 -62.83
N ILE A 126 -135.06 -31.91 -63.01
CA ILE A 126 -134.16 -30.80 -62.68
C ILE A 126 -134.95 -29.83 -61.79
N HIS A 127 -134.58 -29.73 -60.51
CA HIS A 127 -135.37 -28.97 -59.53
C HIS A 127 -134.59 -27.73 -59.07
N ASN A 128 -135.05 -26.53 -59.41
CA ASN A 128 -134.36 -25.26 -59.13
C ASN A 128 -134.31 -24.86 -57.64
N THR A 129 -135.25 -25.32 -56.83
CA THR A 129 -135.33 -25.00 -55.38
C THR A 129 -134.77 -26.06 -54.44
N ASN A 130 -134.70 -27.34 -54.85
CA ASN A 130 -134.08 -28.42 -54.07
C ASN A 130 -132.85 -29.03 -54.77
N PHE A 131 -132.44 -28.47 -55.91
CA PHE A 131 -131.19 -28.74 -56.63
C PHE A 131 -130.90 -30.20 -57.00
N ASN A 132 -131.89 -31.10 -56.95
CA ASN A 132 -131.69 -32.46 -57.45
C ASN A 132 -131.70 -32.50 -58.97
N THR A 133 -130.82 -33.33 -59.53
CA THR A 133 -130.74 -33.65 -60.96
C THR A 133 -130.71 -35.16 -61.15
N GLY A 134 -131.74 -35.71 -61.78
CA GLY A 134 -131.85 -37.15 -62.06
C GLY A 134 -132.19 -37.41 -63.53
N PHE A 135 -131.50 -38.37 -64.14
CA PHE A 135 -131.84 -38.89 -65.47
C PHE A 135 -131.68 -40.42 -65.51
N GLY A 136 -132.77 -41.11 -65.87
CA GLY A 136 -132.87 -42.56 -65.87
C GLY A 136 -134.20 -43.03 -65.30
N MET A 137 -134.71 -44.17 -65.78
CA MET A 137 -135.95 -44.72 -65.25
C MET A 137 -135.76 -45.14 -63.79
N TYR A 138 -136.62 -44.64 -62.91
CA TYR A 138 -136.58 -44.84 -61.46
C TYR A 138 -135.34 -44.29 -60.71
N THR A 139 -134.62 -43.30 -61.25
CA THR A 139 -133.63 -42.54 -60.43
C THR A 139 -134.33 -41.66 -59.41
N LEU A 140 -133.81 -41.58 -58.17
CA LEU A 140 -134.37 -40.76 -57.08
C LEU A 140 -135.86 -41.05 -56.79
N PHE A 141 -136.31 -42.29 -57.06
CA PHE A 141 -137.72 -42.66 -57.08
C PHE A 141 -138.45 -42.44 -55.75
N SER A 142 -137.75 -42.66 -54.63
CA SER A 142 -138.31 -42.54 -53.28
C SER A 142 -138.10 -41.18 -52.61
N ASN A 143 -137.56 -40.18 -53.34
CA ASN A 143 -137.11 -38.92 -52.73
C ASN A 143 -138.29 -38.02 -52.33
N THR A 144 -138.37 -37.67 -51.04
CA THR A 144 -139.45 -36.88 -50.46
C THR A 144 -139.01 -35.47 -50.10
N THR A 145 -137.83 -35.30 -49.48
CA THR A 145 -137.29 -33.98 -49.08
C THR A 145 -135.79 -33.80 -49.32
N GLY A 146 -135.06 -34.83 -49.78
CA GLY A 146 -133.62 -34.77 -50.02
C GLY A 146 -133.27 -33.78 -51.14
N THR A 147 -132.10 -33.13 -51.07
CA THR A 147 -131.72 -31.99 -51.94
C THR A 147 -130.30 -32.13 -52.51
N LEU A 148 -129.94 -31.39 -53.56
CA LEU A 148 -128.58 -31.36 -54.15
C LEU A 148 -128.03 -32.69 -54.70
N ASN A 149 -128.83 -33.74 -54.88
CA ASN A 149 -128.34 -35.04 -55.36
C ASN A 149 -128.26 -35.12 -56.89
N THR A 150 -127.23 -35.81 -57.39
CA THR A 150 -127.03 -36.12 -58.82
C THR A 150 -127.06 -37.63 -59.04
N ALA A 151 -128.04 -38.12 -59.80
CA ALA A 151 -128.24 -39.54 -60.07
C ALA A 151 -128.33 -39.83 -61.58
N ASN A 152 -127.46 -40.73 -62.09
CA ASN A 152 -127.46 -41.12 -63.49
C ASN A 152 -127.18 -42.63 -63.66
N GLY A 153 -128.19 -43.37 -64.12
CA GLY A 153 -128.17 -44.83 -64.27
C GLY A 153 -129.47 -45.48 -63.74
N TYR A 154 -129.81 -46.66 -64.24
CA TYR A 154 -130.97 -47.42 -63.76
C TYR A 154 -130.82 -47.75 -62.26
N HIS A 155 -131.85 -47.40 -61.47
CA HIS A 155 -131.86 -47.50 -60.00
C HIS A 155 -130.71 -46.77 -59.25
N ALA A 156 -130.03 -45.79 -59.85
CA ALA A 156 -129.09 -44.95 -59.10
C ALA A 156 -129.85 -44.09 -58.05
N LEU A 157 -129.40 -44.12 -56.79
CA LEU A 157 -130.07 -43.47 -55.64
C LEU A 157 -131.57 -43.81 -55.51
N TYR A 158 -131.94 -45.08 -55.74
CA TYR A 158 -133.33 -45.54 -55.77
C TYR A 158 -134.11 -45.30 -54.46
N SER A 159 -133.48 -45.60 -53.32
CA SER A 159 -134.11 -45.58 -51.99
C SER A 159 -133.93 -44.25 -51.23
N ASN A 160 -133.31 -43.23 -51.83
CA ASN A 160 -133.02 -41.97 -51.17
C ASN A 160 -134.31 -41.21 -50.86
N THR A 161 -134.57 -40.89 -49.59
CA THR A 161 -135.78 -40.19 -49.13
C THR A 161 -135.48 -38.76 -48.67
N THR A 162 -134.43 -38.55 -47.87
CA THR A 162 -134.07 -37.22 -47.33
C THR A 162 -132.59 -36.86 -47.45
N GLY A 163 -131.75 -37.70 -48.06
CA GLY A 163 -130.31 -37.47 -48.19
C GLY A 163 -129.94 -36.29 -49.10
N LEU A 164 -128.80 -35.65 -48.83
CA LEU A 164 -128.38 -34.38 -49.41
C LEU A 164 -127.01 -34.45 -50.11
N GLY A 165 -126.90 -33.94 -51.34
CA GLY A 165 -125.59 -33.72 -51.99
C GLY A 165 -124.84 -34.98 -52.45
N ASN A 166 -125.51 -36.12 -52.67
CA ASN A 166 -124.85 -37.35 -53.15
C ASN A 166 -124.69 -37.38 -54.67
N THR A 167 -123.61 -37.97 -55.16
CA THR A 167 -123.35 -38.23 -56.58
C THR A 167 -123.21 -39.73 -56.82
N ALA A 168 -124.16 -40.30 -57.57
CA ALA A 168 -124.21 -41.73 -57.88
C ALA A 168 -124.25 -41.93 -59.41
N ILE A 169 -123.18 -42.52 -59.95
CA ILE A 169 -123.02 -42.75 -61.40
C ILE A 169 -122.62 -44.21 -61.64
N GLY A 170 -123.53 -44.95 -62.28
CA GLY A 170 -123.43 -46.40 -62.51
C GLY A 170 -124.65 -47.15 -61.96
N THR A 171 -125.00 -48.27 -62.59
CA THR A 171 -126.12 -49.13 -62.19
C THR A 171 -126.01 -49.56 -60.73
N GLU A 172 -127.08 -49.39 -59.95
CA GLU A 172 -127.15 -49.72 -58.52
C GLU A 172 -126.05 -49.09 -57.63
N SER A 173 -125.42 -48.00 -58.08
CA SER A 173 -124.54 -47.17 -57.24
C SER A 173 -125.37 -46.40 -56.19
N LEU A 174 -124.91 -46.43 -54.92
CA LEU A 174 -125.63 -45.87 -53.77
C LEU A 174 -127.12 -46.30 -53.68
N PHE A 175 -127.43 -47.54 -54.10
CA PHE A 175 -128.80 -48.05 -54.23
C PHE A 175 -129.63 -47.95 -52.94
N SER A 176 -129.03 -48.32 -51.81
CA SER A 176 -129.71 -48.43 -50.51
C SER A 176 -129.69 -47.14 -49.68
N ASN A 177 -129.08 -46.06 -50.16
CA ASN A 177 -128.91 -44.82 -49.38
C ASN A 177 -130.26 -44.14 -49.17
N THR A 178 -130.69 -44.00 -47.91
CA THR A 178 -131.98 -43.40 -47.54
C THR A 178 -131.82 -41.96 -47.05
N ILE A 179 -130.82 -41.71 -46.20
CA ILE A 179 -130.61 -40.41 -45.52
C ILE A 179 -129.15 -39.91 -45.49
N GLY A 180 -128.18 -40.65 -46.02
CA GLY A 180 -126.76 -40.24 -46.04
C GLY A 180 -126.49 -39.08 -47.01
N ASN A 181 -125.53 -38.21 -46.68
CA ASN A 181 -125.22 -36.96 -47.41
C ASN A 181 -123.77 -36.91 -47.94
N GLY A 182 -123.56 -36.27 -49.10
CA GLY A 182 -122.23 -35.92 -49.62
C GLY A 182 -121.38 -37.08 -50.17
N ASN A 183 -121.95 -38.26 -50.40
CA ASN A 183 -121.20 -39.42 -50.89
C ASN A 183 -120.96 -39.35 -52.41
N THR A 184 -119.79 -39.82 -52.86
CA THR A 184 -119.43 -39.95 -54.27
C THR A 184 -119.08 -41.40 -54.59
N ALA A 185 -119.94 -42.06 -55.37
CA ALA A 185 -119.78 -43.45 -55.80
C ALA A 185 -119.68 -43.53 -57.33
N ASN A 186 -118.55 -44.05 -57.83
CA ASN A 186 -118.28 -44.15 -59.26
C ASN A 186 -117.72 -45.54 -59.60
N GLY A 187 -118.61 -46.42 -60.08
CA GLY A 187 -118.34 -47.82 -60.37
C GLY A 187 -119.50 -48.75 -60.01
N LEU A 188 -119.59 -49.90 -60.67
CA LEU A 188 -120.62 -50.92 -60.39
C LEU A 188 -120.52 -51.38 -58.93
N ASN A 189 -121.65 -51.33 -58.21
CA ASN A 189 -121.78 -51.62 -56.77
C ASN A 189 -120.83 -50.84 -55.83
N ALA A 190 -120.27 -49.71 -56.26
CA ALA A 190 -119.57 -48.79 -55.36
C ALA A 190 -120.55 -48.23 -54.31
N LEU A 191 -120.21 -48.35 -53.02
CA LEU A 191 -121.04 -47.95 -51.87
C LEU A 191 -122.48 -48.50 -51.90
N HIS A 192 -122.71 -49.66 -52.51
CA HIS A 192 -124.05 -50.23 -52.72
C HIS A 192 -124.88 -50.40 -51.43
N GLY A 193 -124.25 -50.89 -50.36
CA GLY A 193 -124.91 -51.14 -49.07
C GLY A 193 -125.11 -49.90 -48.18
N ASN A 194 -124.63 -48.72 -48.56
CA ASN A 194 -124.66 -47.54 -47.70
C ASN A 194 -126.09 -47.02 -47.52
N THR A 195 -126.60 -47.02 -46.29
CA THR A 195 -127.96 -46.55 -45.95
C THR A 195 -127.97 -45.15 -45.36
N GLU A 196 -127.01 -44.82 -44.49
CA GLU A 196 -127.00 -43.54 -43.72
C GLU A 196 -125.65 -42.81 -43.70
N GLY A 197 -124.57 -43.39 -44.23
CA GLY A 197 -123.22 -42.82 -44.12
C GLY A 197 -122.98 -41.53 -44.94
N PHE A 198 -122.00 -40.71 -44.53
CA PHE A 198 -121.74 -39.36 -45.05
C PHE A 198 -120.34 -39.21 -45.69
N PHE A 199 -120.17 -38.39 -46.74
CA PHE A 199 -118.87 -37.98 -47.31
C PHE A 199 -117.89 -39.09 -47.78
N ASN A 200 -118.34 -40.28 -48.14
CA ASN A 200 -117.45 -41.34 -48.64
C ASN A 200 -117.07 -41.15 -50.11
N SER A 201 -115.82 -41.48 -50.48
CA SER A 201 -115.28 -41.45 -51.84
C SER A 201 -114.72 -42.81 -52.25
N ALA A 202 -115.47 -43.54 -53.08
CA ALA A 202 -115.13 -44.89 -53.52
C ALA A 202 -114.81 -44.93 -55.03
N PHE A 203 -113.57 -45.29 -55.38
CA PHE A 203 -113.10 -45.43 -56.76
C PHE A 203 -112.53 -46.83 -57.02
N GLY A 204 -113.25 -47.62 -57.83
CA GLY A 204 -112.90 -49.01 -58.18
C GLY A 204 -114.04 -50.00 -57.88
N VAL A 205 -114.00 -51.17 -58.52
CA VAL A 205 -115.01 -52.21 -58.35
C VAL A 205 -115.01 -52.72 -56.91
N ASN A 206 -116.19 -52.78 -56.28
CA ASN A 206 -116.39 -53.14 -54.86
C ASN A 206 -115.65 -52.26 -53.84
N ALA A 207 -115.09 -51.11 -54.24
CA ALA A 207 -114.50 -50.16 -53.29
C ALA A 207 -115.57 -49.72 -52.27
N LEU A 208 -115.32 -49.99 -50.99
CA LEU A 208 -116.24 -49.74 -49.88
C LEU A 208 -117.66 -50.35 -50.05
N GLY A 209 -117.82 -51.40 -50.87
CA GLY A 209 -119.15 -51.91 -51.28
C GLY A 209 -120.05 -52.45 -50.15
N LEU A 210 -119.46 -52.93 -49.05
CA LEU A 210 -120.15 -53.45 -47.86
C LEU A 210 -120.34 -52.41 -46.74
N ASN A 211 -120.02 -51.13 -46.99
CA ASN A 211 -120.12 -50.08 -45.99
C ASN A 211 -121.57 -49.59 -45.86
N THR A 212 -122.22 -49.82 -44.71
CA THR A 212 -123.65 -49.52 -44.48
C THR A 212 -123.90 -48.20 -43.77
N LEU A 213 -123.04 -47.79 -42.83
CA LEU A 213 -123.25 -46.62 -41.94
C LEU A 213 -122.00 -45.73 -41.78
N GLY A 214 -120.86 -46.08 -42.39
CA GLY A 214 -119.58 -45.38 -42.20
C GLY A 214 -119.50 -44.05 -42.96
N SER A 215 -118.65 -43.13 -42.49
CA SER A 215 -118.50 -41.78 -43.07
C SER A 215 -117.04 -41.39 -43.34
N SER A 216 -116.80 -40.51 -44.31
CA SER A 216 -115.51 -39.89 -44.67
C SER A 216 -114.36 -40.83 -45.10
N ASN A 217 -114.66 -41.94 -45.78
CA ASN A 217 -113.63 -42.91 -46.22
C ASN A 217 -113.13 -42.69 -47.66
N THR A 218 -111.84 -42.92 -47.91
CA THR A 218 -111.20 -42.91 -49.25
C THR A 218 -110.22 -44.08 -49.38
N ALA A 219 -110.27 -44.87 -50.46
CA ALA A 219 -109.44 -46.07 -50.64
C ALA A 219 -108.92 -46.26 -52.08
N LEU A 220 -107.65 -46.69 -52.22
CA LEU A 220 -106.94 -46.94 -53.49
C LEU A 220 -105.91 -48.09 -53.34
N GLY A 221 -106.21 -49.30 -53.84
CA GLY A 221 -105.27 -50.45 -53.86
C GLY A 221 -105.46 -51.48 -52.71
N ASN A 222 -104.80 -52.65 -52.80
CA ASN A 222 -105.19 -53.90 -52.10
C ASN A 222 -104.10 -54.49 -51.15
N SER A 223 -104.52 -54.76 -49.89
CA SER A 223 -103.93 -55.64 -48.83
C SER A 223 -102.53 -55.40 -48.22
N ASN A 224 -102.49 -55.30 -46.88
CA ASN A 224 -101.32 -55.48 -45.99
C ASN A 224 -101.81 -56.11 -44.66
N GLN A 225 -100.95 -56.71 -43.82
CA GLN A 225 -101.41 -57.65 -42.78
C GLN A 225 -100.87 -57.41 -41.35
N THR A 226 -99.66 -57.86 -40.98
CA THR A 226 -99.37 -58.31 -39.59
C THR A 226 -98.41 -57.46 -38.76
N GLY A 227 -98.33 -56.13 -38.94
CA GLY A 227 -97.39 -55.32 -38.12
C GLY A 227 -97.73 -53.83 -38.00
N ASP A 228 -97.79 -53.34 -36.76
CA ASP A 228 -98.22 -51.97 -36.44
C ASP A 228 -97.16 -50.89 -36.71
N TYR A 229 -97.63 -49.70 -37.09
CA TYR A 229 -96.87 -48.45 -37.25
C TYR A 229 -95.69 -48.47 -38.24
N ASN A 230 -95.70 -49.36 -39.24
CA ASN A 230 -94.70 -49.37 -40.31
C ASN A 230 -95.13 -48.49 -41.51
N THR A 231 -94.21 -47.72 -42.08
CA THR A 231 -94.45 -46.93 -43.31
C THR A 231 -93.62 -47.48 -44.46
N ALA A 232 -94.30 -47.97 -45.52
CA ALA A 232 -93.67 -48.57 -46.69
C ALA A 232 -94.14 -47.89 -47.98
N ALA A 233 -93.19 -47.30 -48.71
CA ALA A 233 -93.43 -46.70 -50.03
C ALA A 233 -92.28 -47.03 -50.98
N GLY A 234 -92.55 -47.90 -51.96
CA GLY A 234 -91.57 -48.44 -52.90
C GLY A 234 -91.78 -49.94 -53.15
N SER A 235 -91.34 -50.43 -54.30
CA SER A 235 -91.44 -51.86 -54.62
C SER A 235 -90.51 -52.67 -53.71
N TYR A 236 -91.08 -53.68 -53.04
CA TYR A 236 -90.42 -54.54 -52.04
C TYR A 236 -89.79 -53.82 -50.83
N ALA A 237 -90.24 -52.60 -50.51
CA ALA A 237 -89.88 -51.95 -49.25
C ALA A 237 -90.52 -52.70 -48.06
N SER A 238 -89.73 -53.01 -47.01
CA SER A 238 -90.18 -53.77 -45.83
C SER A 238 -90.80 -55.16 -46.12
N TYR A 239 -90.43 -55.80 -47.26
CA TYR A 239 -91.10 -57.00 -47.79
C TYR A 239 -91.17 -58.21 -46.83
N SER A 240 -90.12 -58.47 -46.06
CA SER A 240 -90.05 -59.66 -45.17
C SER A 240 -90.36 -59.35 -43.70
N ASN A 241 -90.94 -58.19 -43.39
CA ASN A 241 -91.20 -57.77 -42.01
C ASN A 241 -92.42 -58.51 -41.41
N THR A 242 -92.14 -59.45 -40.50
CA THR A 242 -93.17 -60.31 -39.88
C THR A 242 -93.63 -59.83 -38.51
N THR A 243 -92.74 -59.27 -37.68
CA THR A 243 -93.06 -58.80 -36.32
C THR A 243 -92.32 -57.51 -35.91
N GLY A 244 -91.50 -56.94 -36.79
CA GLY A 244 -90.77 -55.69 -36.53
C GLY A 244 -91.67 -54.47 -36.60
N THR A 245 -91.55 -53.60 -35.62
CA THR A 245 -92.38 -52.40 -35.41
C THR A 245 -91.58 -51.11 -35.53
N GLU A 246 -92.27 -50.01 -35.82
CA GLU A 246 -91.69 -48.66 -35.95
C GLU A 246 -90.56 -48.56 -37.00
N ASN A 247 -90.63 -49.37 -38.06
CA ASN A 247 -89.65 -49.35 -39.14
C ASN A 247 -90.06 -48.38 -40.27
N SER A 248 -89.09 -47.61 -40.77
CA SER A 248 -89.27 -46.70 -41.91
C SER A 248 -88.41 -47.15 -43.09
N ALA A 249 -89.07 -47.63 -44.15
CA ALA A 249 -88.43 -48.17 -45.35
C ALA A 249 -88.86 -47.38 -46.60
N LEU A 250 -87.93 -46.58 -47.15
CA LEU A 250 -88.16 -45.73 -48.31
C LEU A 250 -87.11 -46.00 -49.40
N GLY A 251 -87.54 -46.67 -50.47
CA GLY A 251 -86.69 -47.06 -51.60
C GLY A 251 -86.83 -48.53 -51.99
N PHE A 252 -86.28 -48.89 -53.16
CA PHE A 252 -86.26 -50.28 -53.65
C PHE A 252 -85.42 -51.18 -52.73
N GLN A 253 -86.01 -52.29 -52.29
CA GLN A 253 -85.41 -53.26 -51.35
C GLN A 253 -84.78 -52.63 -50.08
N SER A 254 -85.25 -51.46 -49.67
CA SER A 254 -84.92 -50.90 -48.36
C SER A 254 -85.51 -51.78 -47.26
N LEU A 255 -84.68 -52.13 -46.26
CA LEU A 255 -85.06 -52.98 -45.13
C LEU A 255 -85.66 -54.36 -45.52
N TYR A 256 -85.21 -54.93 -46.66
CA TYR A 256 -85.84 -56.09 -47.31
C TYR A 256 -85.94 -57.36 -46.43
N SER A 257 -84.84 -57.74 -45.75
CA SER A 257 -84.73 -59.01 -45.00
C SER A 257 -85.08 -58.91 -43.50
N ASN A 258 -85.59 -57.76 -43.06
CA ASN A 258 -85.79 -57.48 -41.63
C ASN A 258 -87.06 -58.13 -41.08
N SER A 259 -86.94 -59.37 -40.58
CA SER A 259 -88.04 -60.16 -40.03
C SER A 259 -88.53 -59.71 -38.64
N THR A 260 -87.59 -59.37 -37.75
CA THR A 260 -87.84 -59.12 -36.32
C THR A 260 -87.26 -57.81 -35.78
N GLY A 261 -86.35 -57.15 -36.51
CA GLY A 261 -85.71 -55.91 -36.04
C GLY A 261 -86.70 -54.75 -35.99
N SER A 262 -86.61 -53.92 -34.95
CA SER A 262 -87.48 -52.75 -34.74
C SER A 262 -86.67 -51.45 -34.70
N LYS A 263 -87.36 -50.32 -34.96
CA LYS A 263 -86.78 -48.97 -34.93
C LYS A 263 -85.63 -48.76 -35.92
N ASN A 264 -85.63 -49.48 -37.04
CA ASN A 264 -84.65 -49.29 -38.11
C ASN A 264 -85.11 -48.23 -39.11
N THR A 265 -84.19 -47.36 -39.50
CA THR A 265 -84.43 -46.32 -40.53
C THR A 265 -83.59 -46.63 -41.75
N ALA A 266 -84.24 -47.04 -42.84
CA ALA A 266 -83.60 -47.43 -44.10
C ALA A 266 -84.06 -46.51 -45.23
N ILE A 267 -83.23 -45.53 -45.60
CA ILE A 267 -83.54 -44.53 -46.61
C ILE A 267 -82.46 -44.57 -47.69
N GLY A 268 -82.80 -45.21 -48.82
CA GLY A 268 -81.87 -45.44 -49.93
C GLY A 268 -81.96 -46.86 -50.49
N ASN A 269 -81.58 -47.02 -51.75
CA ASN A 269 -81.59 -48.32 -52.43
C ASN A 269 -80.55 -49.27 -51.78
N TYR A 270 -80.96 -50.50 -51.48
CA TYR A 270 -80.19 -51.52 -50.73
C TYR A 270 -79.67 -51.07 -49.34
N SER A 271 -80.28 -50.04 -48.72
CA SER A 271 -79.98 -49.67 -47.33
C SER A 271 -80.55 -50.72 -46.37
N LEU A 272 -79.73 -51.17 -45.40
CA LEU A 272 -80.08 -52.22 -44.43
C LEU A 272 -80.64 -53.52 -45.06
N LEU A 273 -80.13 -53.90 -46.23
CA LEU A 273 -80.66 -55.00 -47.05
C LEU A 273 -80.77 -56.34 -46.29
N TYR A 274 -79.72 -56.71 -45.55
CA TYR A 274 -79.63 -57.97 -44.79
C TYR A 274 -79.86 -57.81 -43.28
N ASN A 275 -80.34 -56.64 -42.84
CA ASN A 275 -80.49 -56.33 -41.42
C ASN A 275 -81.55 -57.18 -40.73
N THR A 276 -81.16 -57.89 -39.67
CA THR A 276 -82.08 -58.60 -38.75
C THR A 276 -82.09 -58.01 -37.32
N SER A 277 -81.27 -56.97 -37.11
CA SER A 277 -81.03 -56.32 -35.82
C SER A 277 -81.88 -55.04 -35.64
N SER A 278 -81.79 -54.40 -34.47
CA SER A 278 -82.56 -53.19 -34.13
C SER A 278 -81.68 -51.96 -33.98
N LEU A 279 -82.30 -50.77 -33.97
CA LEU A 279 -81.68 -49.46 -33.71
C LEU A 279 -80.61 -49.03 -34.74
N ASN A 280 -80.65 -49.56 -35.96
CA ASN A 280 -79.73 -49.16 -37.01
C ASN A 280 -80.31 -48.04 -37.89
N THR A 281 -79.52 -47.01 -38.16
CA THR A 281 -79.88 -45.89 -39.04
C THR A 281 -78.97 -45.89 -40.26
N ALA A 282 -79.53 -46.17 -41.44
CA ALA A 282 -78.79 -46.22 -42.69
C ALA A 282 -79.43 -45.30 -43.74
N VAL A 283 -78.67 -44.28 -44.16
CA VAL A 283 -79.13 -43.26 -45.10
C VAL A 283 -78.11 -43.13 -46.23
N GLY A 284 -78.47 -43.64 -47.41
CA GLY A 284 -77.60 -43.68 -48.60
C GLY A 284 -77.61 -45.03 -49.31
N PHE A 285 -77.12 -45.03 -50.56
CA PHE A 285 -76.97 -46.24 -51.38
C PHE A 285 -76.03 -47.25 -50.72
N GLU A 286 -76.50 -48.50 -50.54
CA GLU A 286 -75.74 -49.58 -49.89
C GLU A 286 -75.15 -49.23 -48.50
N SER A 287 -75.79 -48.29 -47.79
CA SER A 287 -75.44 -47.97 -46.40
C SER A 287 -75.84 -49.13 -45.47
N LEU A 288 -74.91 -49.53 -44.59
CA LEU A 288 -75.05 -50.66 -43.66
C LEU A 288 -75.51 -51.99 -44.33
N ASN A 289 -75.15 -52.23 -45.59
CA ASN A 289 -75.73 -53.27 -46.43
C ASN A 289 -75.64 -54.70 -45.84
N GLN A 290 -74.45 -55.10 -45.37
CA GLN A 290 -74.16 -56.45 -44.86
C GLN A 290 -74.34 -56.59 -43.34
N ASN A 291 -75.04 -55.65 -42.68
CA ASN A 291 -75.31 -55.75 -41.25
C ASN A 291 -76.28 -56.90 -40.97
N THR A 292 -75.84 -57.91 -40.22
CA THR A 292 -76.70 -59.04 -39.83
C THR A 292 -77.15 -58.88 -38.39
N SER A 293 -76.20 -58.75 -37.45
CA SER A 293 -76.45 -58.67 -36.01
C SER A 293 -75.92 -57.41 -35.32
N GLY A 294 -75.22 -56.51 -36.03
CA GLY A 294 -74.73 -55.26 -35.45
C GLY A 294 -75.88 -54.35 -34.97
N GLN A 295 -75.71 -53.67 -33.84
CA GLN A 295 -76.71 -52.79 -33.20
C GLN A 295 -76.15 -51.38 -32.97
N ASP A 296 -77.04 -50.39 -32.84
CA ASP A 296 -76.73 -48.97 -32.61
C ASP A 296 -75.74 -48.37 -33.63
N ASN A 297 -75.76 -48.84 -34.88
CA ASN A 297 -74.91 -48.27 -35.93
C ASN A 297 -75.62 -47.14 -36.70
N VAL A 298 -74.89 -46.05 -36.91
CA VAL A 298 -75.33 -44.91 -37.71
C VAL A 298 -74.43 -44.83 -38.94
N ALA A 299 -74.99 -45.05 -40.13
CA ALA A 299 -74.30 -45.00 -41.41
C ALA A 299 -74.97 -44.01 -42.36
N ILE A 300 -74.32 -42.88 -42.61
CA ILE A 300 -74.86 -41.80 -43.46
C ILE A 300 -73.88 -41.53 -44.61
N GLY A 301 -74.23 -41.97 -45.81
CA GLY A 301 -73.39 -41.89 -47.01
C GLY A 301 -73.44 -43.16 -47.85
N ALA A 302 -73.07 -43.05 -49.12
CA ALA A 302 -72.96 -44.22 -50.00
C ALA A 302 -71.87 -45.17 -49.48
N ASN A 303 -72.14 -46.47 -49.40
CA ASN A 303 -71.19 -47.47 -48.90
C ASN A 303 -70.65 -47.25 -47.47
N ALA A 304 -71.31 -46.41 -46.66
CA ALA A 304 -70.94 -46.23 -45.26
C ALA A 304 -71.19 -47.54 -44.48
N LEU A 305 -70.16 -48.04 -43.76
CA LEU A 305 -70.21 -49.31 -43.02
C LEU A 305 -70.69 -50.53 -43.85
N HIS A 306 -70.40 -50.55 -45.16
CA HIS A 306 -70.93 -51.55 -46.10
C HIS A 306 -70.75 -53.00 -45.63
N PHE A 307 -69.55 -53.40 -45.18
CA PHE A 307 -69.22 -54.75 -44.69
C PHE A 307 -69.28 -54.92 -43.16
N ASN A 308 -70.05 -54.08 -42.44
CA ASN A 308 -70.21 -54.22 -40.99
C ASN A 308 -71.14 -55.39 -40.62
N ALA A 309 -70.62 -56.61 -40.46
CA ALA A 309 -71.47 -57.78 -40.15
C ALA A 309 -72.01 -57.77 -38.70
N THR A 310 -71.11 -57.60 -37.72
CA THR A 310 -71.42 -57.72 -36.28
C THR A 310 -70.90 -56.56 -35.41
N GLY A 311 -70.29 -55.53 -36.02
CA GLY A 311 -69.76 -54.38 -35.29
C GLY A 311 -70.89 -53.53 -34.70
N ASN A 312 -70.69 -53.02 -33.49
CA ASN A 312 -71.68 -52.29 -32.71
C ASN A 312 -71.25 -50.86 -32.39
N SER A 313 -72.24 -49.97 -32.23
CA SER A 313 -72.07 -48.59 -31.78
C SER A 313 -71.09 -47.77 -32.63
N ASN A 314 -71.02 -48.04 -33.94
CA ASN A 314 -70.20 -47.28 -34.87
C ASN A 314 -70.98 -46.10 -35.46
N THR A 315 -70.43 -44.89 -35.36
CA THR A 315 -71.01 -43.66 -35.92
C THR A 315 -70.21 -43.22 -37.13
N VAL A 316 -70.79 -43.36 -38.33
CA VAL A 316 -70.06 -43.28 -39.60
C VAL A 316 -70.79 -42.40 -40.60
N VAL A 317 -70.10 -41.37 -41.10
CA VAL A 317 -70.66 -40.34 -41.99
C VAL A 317 -69.69 -40.04 -43.13
N GLY A 318 -70.02 -40.46 -44.35
CA GLY A 318 -69.23 -40.20 -45.56
C GLY A 318 -69.24 -41.34 -46.58
N ASP A 319 -68.93 -41.01 -47.84
CA ASP A 319 -68.77 -41.99 -48.92
C ASP A 319 -67.63 -42.97 -48.60
N SER A 320 -67.95 -44.27 -48.58
CA SER A 320 -67.01 -45.36 -48.29
C SER A 320 -66.30 -45.23 -46.93
N ALA A 321 -66.87 -44.47 -45.98
CA ALA A 321 -66.39 -44.37 -44.61
C ALA A 321 -66.65 -45.71 -43.89
N GLY A 322 -65.66 -46.24 -43.18
CA GLY A 322 -65.77 -47.55 -42.51
C GLY A 322 -66.15 -48.71 -43.44
N TYR A 323 -65.81 -48.65 -44.75
CA TYR A 323 -66.29 -49.59 -45.77
C TYR A 323 -66.09 -51.07 -45.40
N ASN A 324 -64.90 -51.40 -44.88
CA ASN A 324 -64.52 -52.72 -44.39
C ASN A 324 -64.04 -52.60 -42.93
N PRO A 325 -64.96 -52.58 -41.95
CA PRO A 325 -64.65 -52.33 -40.55
C PRO A 325 -64.31 -53.61 -39.77
N GLY A 326 -64.45 -54.79 -40.40
CA GLY A 326 -64.40 -56.08 -39.72
C GLY A 326 -65.43 -56.17 -38.58
N ASN A 327 -64.98 -56.63 -37.42
CA ASN A 327 -65.79 -56.73 -36.19
C ASN A 327 -65.52 -55.58 -35.21
N SER A 328 -65.09 -54.42 -35.71
CA SER A 328 -64.69 -53.30 -34.86
C SER A 328 -65.88 -52.55 -34.23
N ASN A 329 -65.66 -51.99 -33.04
CA ASN A 329 -66.71 -51.38 -32.22
C ASN A 329 -66.28 -49.99 -31.71
N PHE A 330 -67.27 -49.17 -31.35
CA PHE A 330 -67.08 -47.84 -30.75
C PHE A 330 -66.20 -46.90 -31.59
N ASN A 331 -66.37 -46.91 -32.91
CA ASN A 331 -65.63 -46.05 -33.82
C ASN A 331 -66.47 -44.85 -34.30
N VAL A 332 -65.83 -43.69 -34.42
CA VAL A 332 -66.41 -42.47 -35.00
C VAL A 332 -65.64 -42.16 -36.29
N LEU A 333 -66.25 -42.40 -37.45
CA LEU A 333 -65.60 -42.28 -38.77
C LEU A 333 -66.31 -41.23 -39.64
N ILE A 334 -65.72 -40.06 -39.84
CA ILE A 334 -66.38 -38.93 -40.51
C ILE A 334 -65.52 -38.40 -41.66
N GLY A 335 -65.97 -38.57 -42.91
CA GLY A 335 -65.28 -38.13 -44.12
C GLY A 335 -65.17 -39.22 -45.19
N LYS A 336 -64.91 -38.84 -46.45
CA LYS A 336 -64.77 -39.79 -47.56
C LYS A 336 -63.58 -40.73 -47.34
N ASN A 337 -63.80 -42.04 -47.44
CA ASN A 337 -62.83 -43.10 -47.10
C ASN A 337 -62.28 -43.04 -45.64
N ALA A 338 -62.89 -42.28 -44.73
CA ALA A 338 -62.46 -42.22 -43.33
C ALA A 338 -62.52 -43.64 -42.71
N GLY A 339 -61.38 -44.13 -42.23
CA GLY A 339 -61.27 -45.48 -41.68
C GLY A 339 -61.70 -46.59 -42.65
N LYS A 340 -61.45 -46.45 -43.96
CA LYS A 340 -61.98 -47.37 -44.99
C LYS A 340 -61.76 -48.85 -44.68
N ASN A 341 -60.57 -49.23 -44.21
CA ASN A 341 -60.22 -50.58 -43.77
C ASN A 341 -59.98 -50.63 -42.24
N ASN A 342 -60.74 -49.86 -41.46
CA ASN A 342 -60.52 -49.74 -40.02
C ASN A 342 -60.95 -51.00 -39.26
N THR A 343 -60.01 -51.90 -38.93
CA THR A 343 -60.28 -53.05 -38.04
C THR A 343 -60.03 -52.75 -36.56
N GLY A 344 -59.49 -51.57 -36.24
CA GLY A 344 -59.30 -51.10 -34.88
C GLY A 344 -60.61 -50.70 -34.19
N SER A 345 -60.74 -50.97 -32.89
CA SER A 345 -61.85 -50.47 -32.05
C SER A 345 -61.40 -49.26 -31.22
N TRP A 346 -62.36 -48.46 -30.72
CA TRP A 346 -62.08 -47.22 -29.98
C TRP A 346 -61.26 -46.22 -30.80
N THR A 347 -61.65 -45.97 -32.05
CA THR A 347 -60.97 -45.01 -32.94
C THR A 347 -61.85 -43.84 -33.31
N THR A 348 -61.26 -42.64 -33.36
CA THR A 348 -61.93 -41.41 -33.80
C THR A 348 -61.20 -40.91 -35.04
N ILE A 349 -61.80 -41.05 -36.22
CA ILE A 349 -61.17 -40.82 -37.51
C ILE A 349 -62.03 -39.81 -38.30
N ILE A 350 -61.55 -38.58 -38.44
CA ILE A 350 -62.29 -37.45 -39.01
C ILE A 350 -61.45 -36.78 -40.11
N GLY A 351 -61.79 -37.00 -41.38
CA GLY A 351 -61.09 -36.43 -42.54
C GLY A 351 -61.15 -37.32 -43.78
N ILE A 352 -60.84 -36.75 -44.95
CA ILE A 352 -60.74 -37.52 -46.20
C ILE A 352 -59.52 -38.44 -46.14
N ASP A 353 -59.70 -39.73 -46.41
CA ASP A 353 -58.65 -40.78 -46.34
C ASP A 353 -57.90 -40.86 -44.98
N ALA A 354 -58.42 -40.22 -43.93
CA ALA A 354 -57.91 -40.34 -42.56
C ALA A 354 -58.01 -41.81 -42.11
N GLY A 355 -56.96 -42.32 -41.46
CA GLY A 355 -56.92 -43.69 -40.92
C GLY A 355 -57.27 -44.80 -41.91
N ARG A 356 -57.12 -44.57 -43.23
CA ARG A 356 -57.64 -45.44 -44.29
C ARG A 356 -57.22 -46.92 -44.13
N SER A 357 -56.02 -47.15 -43.60
CA SER A 357 -55.41 -48.48 -43.41
C SER A 357 -55.28 -48.90 -41.94
N ASN A 358 -56.03 -48.27 -41.03
CA ASN A 358 -55.87 -48.45 -39.58
C ASN A 358 -56.28 -49.85 -39.08
N SER A 359 -55.33 -50.70 -38.68
CA SER A 359 -55.69 -52.05 -38.20
C SER A 359 -55.86 -52.19 -36.68
N THR A 360 -55.32 -51.26 -35.89
CA THR A 360 -55.23 -51.35 -34.42
C THR A 360 -56.02 -50.27 -33.69
N GLY A 361 -56.38 -50.53 -32.42
CA GLY A 361 -57.29 -49.70 -31.65
C GLY A 361 -56.65 -48.50 -30.92
N GLY A 362 -57.51 -47.63 -30.38
CA GLY A 362 -57.12 -46.50 -29.54
C GLY A 362 -56.48 -45.32 -30.29
N ASN A 363 -56.69 -45.22 -31.60
CA ASN A 363 -56.11 -44.19 -32.46
C ASN A 363 -57.09 -43.04 -32.71
N VAL A 364 -56.60 -41.79 -32.65
CA VAL A 364 -57.36 -40.56 -32.95
C VAL A 364 -56.71 -39.87 -34.14
N PHE A 365 -57.40 -39.79 -35.28
CA PHE A 365 -56.91 -39.18 -36.52
C PHE A 365 -57.88 -38.09 -36.99
N VAL A 366 -57.46 -36.83 -36.98
CA VAL A 366 -58.32 -35.69 -37.33
C VAL A 366 -57.61 -34.78 -38.34
N GLY A 367 -57.97 -34.88 -39.62
CA GLY A 367 -57.36 -34.19 -40.74
C GLY A 367 -57.32 -35.04 -42.01
N SER A 368 -57.20 -34.41 -43.17
CA SER A 368 -57.04 -35.15 -44.44
C SER A 368 -55.77 -36.01 -44.41
N SER A 369 -55.87 -37.27 -44.82
CA SER A 369 -54.79 -38.27 -44.80
C SER A 369 -54.05 -38.45 -43.46
N ALA A 370 -54.63 -38.01 -42.33
CA ALA A 370 -54.04 -38.24 -41.01
C ALA A 370 -53.98 -39.74 -40.71
N GLY A 371 -52.80 -40.28 -40.41
CA GLY A 371 -52.61 -41.73 -40.15
C GLY A 371 -53.00 -42.67 -41.31
N GLN A 372 -52.99 -42.19 -42.57
CA GLN A 372 -53.51 -42.93 -43.74
C GLN A 372 -52.96 -44.37 -43.89
N TYR A 373 -51.68 -44.59 -43.60
CA TYR A 373 -50.99 -45.87 -43.75
C TYR A 373 -50.66 -46.57 -42.41
N ASN A 374 -51.39 -46.23 -41.33
CA ASN A 374 -51.17 -46.77 -39.99
C ASN A 374 -51.55 -48.26 -39.86
N SER A 375 -50.70 -49.14 -40.38
CA SER A 375 -50.98 -50.57 -40.49
C SER A 375 -50.86 -51.33 -39.18
N THR A 376 -50.07 -50.88 -38.20
CA THR A 376 -49.92 -51.57 -36.89
C THR A 376 -49.82 -50.65 -35.67
N GLY A 377 -49.49 -49.36 -35.84
CA GLY A 377 -49.26 -48.44 -34.70
C GLY A 377 -50.51 -48.17 -33.87
N SER A 378 -50.51 -48.50 -32.57
CA SER A 378 -51.61 -48.25 -31.64
C SER A 378 -51.40 -47.03 -30.74
N SER A 379 -52.49 -46.52 -30.17
CA SER A 379 -52.48 -45.41 -29.19
C SER A 379 -51.85 -44.11 -29.70
N ASN A 380 -52.04 -43.82 -30.98
CA ASN A 380 -51.55 -42.62 -31.66
C ASN A 380 -52.63 -41.53 -31.76
N THR A 381 -52.28 -40.27 -31.53
CA THR A 381 -53.16 -39.11 -31.70
C THR A 381 -52.57 -38.18 -32.76
N PHE A 382 -53.12 -38.17 -33.98
CA PHE A 382 -52.67 -37.32 -35.09
C PHE A 382 -53.75 -36.32 -35.51
N VAL A 383 -53.48 -35.03 -35.36
CA VAL A 383 -54.42 -33.94 -35.63
C VAL A 383 -53.78 -32.94 -36.60
N GLY A 384 -54.16 -32.98 -37.87
CA GLY A 384 -53.63 -32.15 -38.94
C GLY A 384 -53.63 -32.86 -40.29
N ASP A 385 -53.64 -32.08 -41.37
CA ASP A 385 -53.50 -32.63 -42.73
C ASP A 385 -52.14 -33.31 -42.93
N ASN A 386 -52.13 -34.55 -43.42
CA ASN A 386 -50.95 -35.42 -43.55
C ASN A 386 -50.21 -35.73 -42.22
N ALA A 387 -50.81 -35.46 -41.04
CA ALA A 387 -50.19 -35.78 -39.74
C ALA A 387 -50.02 -37.31 -39.57
N GLY A 388 -48.78 -37.75 -39.32
CA GLY A 388 -48.46 -39.17 -39.16
C GLY A 388 -48.83 -40.08 -40.34
N ARG A 389 -48.97 -39.53 -41.55
CA ARG A 389 -49.53 -40.23 -42.72
C ARG A 389 -48.86 -41.58 -43.01
N ASP A 390 -47.53 -41.60 -43.01
CA ASP A 390 -46.68 -42.76 -43.35
C ASP A 390 -46.14 -43.46 -42.08
N ASN A 391 -46.74 -43.21 -40.90
CA ASN A 391 -46.52 -44.07 -39.74
C ASN A 391 -47.12 -45.45 -40.02
N THR A 392 -46.32 -46.51 -39.91
CA THR A 392 -46.76 -47.91 -40.10
C THR A 392 -46.70 -48.72 -38.80
N THR A 393 -45.78 -48.39 -37.89
CA THR A 393 -45.41 -49.22 -36.71
C THR A 393 -45.21 -48.44 -35.41
N GLY A 394 -45.10 -47.11 -35.46
CA GLY A 394 -44.88 -46.25 -34.30
C GLY A 394 -46.09 -46.23 -33.35
N ILE A 395 -45.81 -46.30 -32.04
CA ILE A 395 -46.80 -46.35 -30.96
C ILE A 395 -46.67 -45.18 -29.99
N PHE A 396 -47.76 -44.83 -29.30
CA PHE A 396 -47.82 -43.74 -28.30
C PHE A 396 -47.36 -42.37 -28.83
N ASN A 397 -47.54 -42.10 -30.12
CA ASN A 397 -47.16 -40.83 -30.71
C ASN A 397 -48.30 -39.80 -30.69
N SER A 398 -47.98 -38.55 -30.38
CA SER A 398 -48.93 -37.42 -30.34
C SER A 398 -48.49 -36.33 -31.32
N PHE A 399 -49.14 -36.23 -32.49
CA PHE A 399 -48.82 -35.23 -33.52
C PHE A 399 -49.95 -34.23 -33.72
N PHE A 400 -49.65 -32.94 -33.69
CA PHE A 400 -50.61 -31.85 -33.85
C PHE A 400 -50.04 -30.80 -34.81
N GLY A 401 -50.54 -30.75 -36.05
CA GLY A 401 -50.07 -29.85 -37.11
C GLY A 401 -50.00 -30.54 -38.47
N SER A 402 -50.06 -29.76 -39.56
CA SER A 402 -49.93 -30.32 -40.91
C SER A 402 -48.54 -30.91 -41.14
N PHE A 403 -48.45 -32.10 -41.72
CA PHE A 403 -47.22 -32.90 -41.90
C PHE A 403 -46.43 -33.23 -40.61
N ALA A 404 -47.00 -33.00 -39.42
CA ALA A 404 -46.36 -33.36 -38.16
C ALA A 404 -46.13 -34.89 -38.11
N GLY A 405 -44.89 -35.30 -37.90
CA GLY A 405 -44.47 -36.70 -37.88
C GLY A 405 -44.79 -37.51 -39.14
N ALA A 406 -44.90 -36.87 -40.32
CA ALA A 406 -45.43 -37.52 -41.53
C ALA A 406 -44.80 -38.87 -41.89
N LYS A 407 -43.49 -39.07 -41.64
CA LYS A 407 -42.76 -40.34 -41.90
C LYS A 407 -42.50 -41.21 -40.66
N ASN A 408 -43.06 -40.84 -39.50
CA ASN A 408 -42.62 -41.34 -38.20
C ASN A 408 -43.02 -42.80 -37.91
N ASN A 409 -42.02 -43.69 -37.79
CA ASN A 409 -42.19 -45.06 -37.28
C ASN A 409 -41.53 -45.27 -35.90
N GLY A 410 -40.97 -44.23 -35.28
CA GLY A 410 -40.48 -44.25 -33.91
C GLY A 410 -41.61 -44.27 -32.87
N PHE A 411 -41.25 -44.54 -31.61
CA PHE A 411 -42.19 -44.64 -30.48
C PHE A 411 -42.13 -43.41 -29.55
N SER A 412 -43.24 -43.13 -28.86
CA SER A 412 -43.35 -42.13 -27.79
C SER A 412 -42.91 -40.71 -28.18
N ASN A 413 -43.17 -40.28 -29.43
CA ASN A 413 -42.83 -38.93 -29.89
C ASN A 413 -44.01 -37.96 -29.74
N SER A 414 -43.72 -36.74 -29.30
CA SER A 414 -44.69 -35.64 -29.13
C SER A 414 -44.35 -34.49 -30.06
N PHE A 415 -45.06 -34.32 -31.18
CA PHE A 415 -44.78 -33.32 -32.22
C PHE A 415 -45.93 -32.32 -32.41
N PHE A 416 -45.72 -31.06 -32.04
CA PHE A 416 -46.74 -30.01 -32.08
C PHE A 416 -46.24 -28.84 -32.94
N GLY A 417 -46.76 -28.69 -34.16
CA GLY A 417 -46.37 -27.67 -35.13
C GLY A 417 -46.38 -28.21 -36.56
N ALA A 418 -46.59 -27.33 -37.55
CA ALA A 418 -46.54 -27.75 -38.95
C ALA A 418 -45.12 -28.22 -39.33
N GLY A 419 -45.00 -29.41 -39.93
CA GLY A 419 -43.72 -30.05 -40.26
C GLY A 419 -42.90 -30.56 -39.07
N ALA A 420 -43.40 -30.47 -37.83
CA ALA A 420 -42.64 -30.92 -36.65
C ALA A 420 -42.31 -32.42 -36.76
N GLY A 421 -41.01 -32.78 -36.74
CA GLY A 421 -40.54 -34.15 -36.87
C GLY A 421 -40.89 -34.86 -38.18
N GLN A 422 -41.15 -34.10 -39.27
CA GLN A 422 -41.69 -34.63 -40.54
C GLN A 422 -40.92 -35.83 -41.11
N SER A 423 -39.59 -35.81 -41.06
CA SER A 423 -38.73 -36.86 -41.62
C SER A 423 -38.32 -37.95 -40.63
N ASN A 424 -38.82 -37.90 -39.38
CA ASN A 424 -38.48 -38.89 -38.37
C ASN A 424 -38.80 -40.26 -38.92
N SER A 425 -37.84 -41.18 -38.93
CA SER A 425 -38.05 -42.55 -39.44
C SER A 425 -38.09 -43.53 -38.29
N THR A 426 -37.08 -43.52 -37.41
CA THR A 426 -36.99 -44.46 -36.28
C THR A 426 -36.68 -43.79 -34.94
N GLY A 427 -36.40 -42.47 -34.90
CA GLY A 427 -36.10 -41.75 -33.67
C GLY A 427 -37.23 -41.85 -32.64
N GLY A 428 -36.95 -42.37 -31.46
CA GLY A 428 -37.90 -42.50 -30.35
C GLY A 428 -37.75 -41.40 -29.29
N SER A 429 -38.80 -41.22 -28.48
CA SER A 429 -38.82 -40.33 -27.30
C SER A 429 -38.51 -38.85 -27.59
N ASN A 430 -38.78 -38.37 -28.80
CA ASN A 430 -38.54 -36.97 -29.17
C ASN A 430 -39.75 -36.07 -28.84
N SER A 431 -39.47 -34.85 -28.37
CA SER A 431 -40.47 -33.84 -27.97
C SER A 431 -40.27 -32.55 -28.77
N PHE A 432 -40.99 -32.40 -29.89
CA PHE A 432 -40.85 -31.26 -30.81
C PHE A 432 -42.07 -30.33 -30.75
N PHE A 433 -41.88 -29.04 -30.45
CA PHE A 433 -42.93 -28.05 -30.23
C PHE A 433 -42.61 -26.75 -30.99
N GLY A 434 -43.06 -26.64 -32.24
CA GLY A 434 -42.88 -25.47 -33.09
C GLY A 434 -42.96 -25.81 -34.57
N THR A 435 -43.29 -24.82 -35.41
CA THR A 435 -43.23 -24.98 -36.87
C THR A 435 -41.82 -25.36 -37.30
N SER A 436 -41.71 -26.41 -38.11
CA SER A 436 -40.45 -26.96 -38.61
C SER A 436 -39.44 -27.43 -37.54
N ALA A 437 -39.88 -27.68 -36.30
CA ALA A 437 -39.00 -28.22 -35.26
C ALA A 437 -38.60 -29.67 -35.59
N GLY A 438 -37.29 -29.95 -35.66
CA GLY A 438 -36.77 -31.29 -35.96
C GLY A 438 -37.17 -31.89 -37.32
N VAL A 439 -37.47 -31.08 -38.34
CA VAL A 439 -37.95 -31.54 -39.67
C VAL A 439 -37.11 -32.64 -40.27
N ASN A 440 -35.78 -32.52 -40.23
CA ASN A 440 -34.85 -33.47 -40.84
C ASN A 440 -34.40 -34.60 -39.89
N ASN A 441 -34.95 -34.68 -38.67
CA ASN A 441 -34.64 -35.77 -37.73
C ASN A 441 -34.98 -37.08 -38.43
N THR A 442 -34.05 -38.03 -38.51
CA THR A 442 -34.31 -39.34 -39.12
C THR A 442 -34.25 -40.42 -38.05
N THR A 443 -33.08 -40.58 -37.43
CA THR A 443 -32.83 -41.60 -36.39
C THR A 443 -32.50 -41.01 -35.02
N GLY A 444 -32.33 -39.69 -34.91
CA GLY A 444 -32.03 -39.01 -33.65
C GLY A 444 -33.12 -39.26 -32.60
N GLY A 445 -32.72 -39.71 -31.41
CA GLY A 445 -33.64 -40.03 -30.30
C GLY A 445 -33.44 -39.13 -29.07
N SER A 446 -34.46 -39.12 -28.20
CA SER A 446 -34.45 -38.39 -26.92
C SER A 446 -34.16 -36.89 -27.04
N ASN A 447 -34.52 -36.27 -28.17
CA ASN A 447 -34.34 -34.85 -28.40
C ASN A 447 -35.57 -34.03 -27.97
N THR A 448 -35.36 -32.88 -27.35
CA THR A 448 -36.43 -31.92 -26.98
C THR A 448 -36.22 -30.63 -27.74
N PHE A 449 -37.02 -30.34 -28.78
CA PHE A 449 -36.91 -29.13 -29.58
C PHE A 449 -38.16 -28.25 -29.45
N MET A 450 -38.06 -27.05 -28.90
CA MET A 450 -39.20 -26.16 -28.64
C MET A 450 -38.95 -24.77 -29.21
N GLY A 451 -39.55 -24.46 -30.34
CA GLY A 451 -39.39 -23.21 -31.08
C GLY A 451 -39.48 -23.41 -32.59
N SER A 452 -39.83 -22.36 -33.33
CA SER A 452 -39.86 -22.42 -34.80
C SER A 452 -38.45 -22.69 -35.33
N GLY A 453 -38.26 -23.75 -36.13
CA GLY A 453 -36.97 -24.15 -36.69
C GLY A 453 -35.95 -24.70 -35.68
N ALA A 454 -36.34 -25.00 -34.44
CA ALA A 454 -35.43 -25.61 -33.46
C ALA A 454 -34.99 -27.01 -33.94
N GLY A 455 -33.67 -27.26 -33.97
CA GLY A 455 -33.09 -28.54 -34.44
C GLY A 455 -33.44 -28.94 -35.87
N LEU A 456 -33.78 -27.97 -36.74
CA LEU A 456 -34.34 -28.22 -38.08
C LEU A 456 -33.52 -29.20 -38.93
N SER A 457 -32.19 -29.12 -38.87
CA SER A 457 -31.26 -29.95 -39.66
C SER A 457 -30.82 -31.23 -38.96
N ASN A 458 -31.25 -31.48 -37.71
CA ASN A 458 -30.76 -32.62 -36.91
C ASN A 458 -31.10 -33.89 -37.66
N THR A 459 -30.13 -34.75 -37.99
CA THR A 459 -30.41 -35.99 -38.73
C THR A 459 -30.30 -37.19 -37.78
N THR A 460 -29.14 -37.34 -37.16
CA THR A 460 -28.81 -38.47 -36.26
C THR A 460 -28.42 -38.02 -34.85
N GLY A 461 -28.27 -36.72 -34.60
CA GLY A 461 -27.96 -36.18 -33.26
C GLY A 461 -29.01 -36.59 -32.22
N PHE A 462 -28.56 -36.92 -31.02
CA PHE A 462 -29.38 -37.48 -29.94
C PHE A 462 -29.07 -36.83 -28.58
N ASN A 463 -30.02 -36.93 -27.65
CA ASN A 463 -29.98 -36.27 -26.33
C ASN A 463 -29.75 -34.74 -26.40
N ASN A 464 -30.27 -34.07 -27.43
CA ASN A 464 -30.20 -32.61 -27.56
C ASN A 464 -31.47 -31.94 -27.04
N SER A 465 -31.34 -30.83 -26.31
CA SER A 465 -32.45 -30.01 -25.79
C SER A 465 -32.33 -28.59 -26.30
N PHE A 466 -33.13 -28.20 -27.31
CA PHE A 466 -33.09 -26.90 -27.98
C PHE A 466 -34.40 -26.13 -27.78
N ILE A 467 -34.38 -25.03 -27.03
CA ILE A 467 -35.58 -24.28 -26.63
C ILE A 467 -35.43 -22.82 -27.06
N GLY A 468 -35.97 -22.47 -28.22
CA GLY A 468 -35.94 -21.13 -28.82
C GLY A 468 -36.08 -21.19 -30.35
N GLY A 469 -36.46 -20.08 -30.98
CA GLY A 469 -36.48 -19.99 -32.45
C GLY A 469 -35.09 -20.27 -33.03
N ASN A 470 -35.00 -21.17 -34.00
CA ASN A 470 -33.77 -21.69 -34.62
C ASN A 470 -32.67 -22.22 -33.67
N ALA A 471 -32.98 -22.52 -32.41
CA ALA A 471 -32.00 -23.08 -31.49
C ALA A 471 -31.44 -24.41 -32.07
N GLY A 472 -30.12 -24.50 -32.23
CA GLY A 472 -29.45 -25.65 -32.85
C GLY A 472 -29.89 -25.98 -34.29
N SER A 473 -30.39 -25.01 -35.06
CA SER A 473 -31.03 -25.24 -36.37
C SER A 473 -30.15 -25.96 -37.40
N GLN A 474 -28.83 -25.73 -37.41
CA GLN A 474 -27.89 -26.43 -38.30
C GLN A 474 -27.27 -27.71 -37.71
N ASN A 475 -27.69 -28.14 -36.51
CA ASN A 475 -27.16 -29.38 -35.93
C ASN A 475 -27.50 -30.53 -36.85
N THR A 476 -26.55 -31.40 -37.19
CA THR A 476 -26.78 -32.58 -38.02
C THR A 476 -26.51 -33.85 -37.22
N VAL A 477 -25.36 -33.90 -36.54
CA VAL A 477 -24.85 -35.08 -35.84
C VAL A 477 -24.37 -34.79 -34.41
N GLY A 478 -24.42 -33.54 -33.94
CA GLY A 478 -23.98 -33.16 -32.60
C GLY A 478 -24.86 -33.76 -31.51
N THR A 479 -24.28 -34.08 -30.35
CA THR A 479 -24.95 -34.85 -29.29
C THR A 479 -24.80 -34.17 -27.93
N TYR A 480 -25.73 -34.48 -27.00
CA TYR A 480 -25.69 -33.97 -25.62
C TYR A 480 -25.61 -32.44 -25.50
N ASN A 481 -26.21 -31.70 -26.44
CA ASN A 481 -26.22 -30.24 -26.42
C ASN A 481 -27.51 -29.71 -25.76
N SER A 482 -27.38 -28.68 -24.92
CA SER A 482 -28.53 -27.97 -24.32
C SER A 482 -28.49 -26.49 -24.70
N PHE A 483 -29.36 -26.07 -25.63
CA PHE A 483 -29.47 -24.70 -26.12
C PHE A 483 -30.81 -24.10 -25.72
N VAL A 484 -30.80 -22.92 -25.10
CA VAL A 484 -32.00 -22.21 -24.65
C VAL A 484 -31.87 -20.73 -25.00
N GLY A 485 -32.71 -20.24 -25.90
CA GLY A 485 -32.65 -18.90 -26.47
C GLY A 485 -32.83 -18.92 -27.99
N ASN A 486 -33.33 -17.82 -28.56
CA ASN A 486 -33.39 -17.67 -30.02
C ASN A 486 -31.96 -17.64 -30.60
N ASP A 487 -31.74 -18.40 -31.67
CA ASP A 487 -30.46 -18.60 -32.38
C ASP A 487 -29.31 -19.15 -31.48
N ALA A 488 -29.62 -19.69 -30.31
CA ALA A 488 -28.65 -20.35 -29.44
C ALA A 488 -28.07 -21.60 -30.14
N GLY A 489 -26.75 -21.64 -30.31
CA GLY A 489 -26.04 -22.71 -31.03
C GLY A 489 -26.46 -22.89 -32.49
N PHE A 490 -26.99 -21.84 -33.14
CA PHE A 490 -27.59 -21.90 -34.49
C PHE A 490 -26.77 -22.68 -35.52
N ALA A 491 -25.48 -22.37 -35.66
CA ALA A 491 -24.59 -22.95 -36.67
C ALA A 491 -23.86 -24.23 -36.23
N ASN A 492 -24.14 -24.77 -35.03
CA ASN A 492 -23.54 -26.04 -34.59
C ASN A 492 -23.96 -27.14 -35.55
N THR A 493 -22.99 -27.81 -36.18
CA THR A 493 -23.21 -28.94 -37.09
C THR A 493 -22.93 -30.29 -36.41
N SER A 494 -21.88 -30.34 -35.59
CA SER A 494 -21.30 -31.57 -35.02
C SER A 494 -20.72 -31.39 -33.60
N GLY A 495 -20.61 -30.16 -33.10
CA GLY A 495 -20.13 -29.88 -31.75
C GLY A 495 -21.03 -30.54 -30.70
N SER A 496 -20.43 -31.24 -29.74
CA SER A 496 -21.15 -32.03 -28.72
C SER A 496 -20.84 -31.55 -27.30
N TYR A 497 -21.70 -31.87 -26.34
CA TYR A 497 -21.61 -31.47 -24.93
C TYR A 497 -21.64 -29.94 -24.69
N ASN A 498 -22.22 -29.15 -25.60
CA ASN A 498 -22.33 -27.71 -25.41
C ASN A 498 -23.60 -27.30 -24.66
N SER A 499 -23.46 -26.37 -23.72
CA SER A 499 -24.53 -25.74 -22.95
C SER A 499 -24.62 -24.26 -23.33
N MET A 500 -25.68 -23.80 -23.98
CA MET A 500 -25.81 -22.41 -24.47
C MET A 500 -27.14 -21.79 -24.04
N PHE A 501 -27.13 -20.88 -23.09
CA PHE A 501 -28.33 -20.28 -22.47
C PHE A 501 -28.35 -18.77 -22.67
N GLY A 502 -29.02 -18.30 -23.73
CA GLY A 502 -29.17 -16.88 -24.06
C GLY A 502 -29.45 -16.66 -25.55
N VAL A 503 -30.05 -15.52 -25.90
CA VAL A 503 -30.27 -15.15 -27.31
C VAL A 503 -28.91 -14.99 -28.01
N GLY A 504 -28.70 -15.72 -29.12
CA GLY A 504 -27.44 -15.72 -29.88
C GLY A 504 -26.23 -16.32 -29.15
N ALA A 505 -26.42 -17.02 -28.02
CA ALA A 505 -25.32 -17.69 -27.32
C ALA A 505 -24.70 -18.77 -28.21
N GLY A 506 -23.38 -18.68 -28.48
CA GLY A 506 -22.66 -19.60 -29.36
C GLY A 506 -23.19 -19.73 -30.79
N SER A 507 -23.83 -18.70 -31.35
CA SER A 507 -24.55 -18.78 -32.63
C SER A 507 -23.72 -19.28 -33.82
N PHE A 508 -22.42 -18.99 -33.87
CA PHE A 508 -21.51 -19.44 -34.94
C PHE A 508 -20.68 -20.71 -34.59
N ASN A 509 -20.92 -21.35 -33.44
CA ASN A 509 -20.12 -22.52 -33.01
C ASN A 509 -20.47 -23.72 -33.87
N SER A 510 -19.63 -24.04 -34.86
CA SER A 510 -19.87 -25.07 -35.86
C SER A 510 -19.42 -26.46 -35.43
N THR A 511 -18.25 -26.58 -34.78
CA THR A 511 -17.66 -27.86 -34.36
C THR A 511 -17.08 -27.86 -32.95
N GLY A 512 -17.01 -26.73 -32.26
CA GLY A 512 -16.45 -26.60 -30.92
C GLY A 512 -17.27 -27.37 -29.88
N GLY A 513 -16.60 -28.18 -29.05
CA GLY A 513 -17.22 -29.05 -28.06
C GLY A 513 -17.01 -28.62 -26.61
N ALA A 514 -17.84 -29.15 -25.71
CA ALA A 514 -17.74 -28.95 -24.26
C ALA A 514 -17.70 -27.47 -23.81
N ASN A 515 -18.40 -26.58 -24.52
CA ASN A 515 -18.50 -25.16 -24.14
C ASN A 515 -19.75 -24.89 -23.28
N ALA A 516 -19.62 -24.03 -22.27
CA ALA A 516 -20.72 -23.57 -21.41
C ALA A 516 -20.89 -22.05 -21.54
N PHE A 517 -21.86 -21.61 -22.34
CA PHE A 517 -22.15 -20.20 -22.63
C PHE A 517 -23.50 -19.80 -22.01
N VAL A 518 -23.53 -18.75 -21.20
CA VAL A 518 -24.73 -18.26 -20.51
C VAL A 518 -24.77 -16.74 -20.56
N GLY A 519 -25.80 -16.17 -21.16
CA GLY A 519 -25.94 -14.75 -21.43
C GLY A 519 -26.18 -14.47 -22.92
N ALA A 520 -26.82 -13.33 -23.23
CA ALA A 520 -27.06 -12.96 -24.62
C ALA A 520 -25.74 -12.69 -25.35
N ILE A 521 -25.59 -13.28 -26.53
CA ILE A 521 -24.43 -13.16 -27.43
C ILE A 521 -23.11 -13.64 -26.78
N ALA A 522 -23.19 -14.43 -25.70
CA ALA A 522 -22.03 -15.07 -25.08
C ALA A 522 -21.38 -16.08 -26.04
N GLY A 523 -20.08 -15.94 -26.29
CA GLY A 523 -19.32 -16.79 -27.21
C GLY A 523 -19.84 -16.82 -28.65
N SER A 524 -20.58 -15.80 -29.11
CA SER A 524 -21.35 -15.90 -30.36
C SER A 524 -20.52 -16.22 -31.59
N HIS A 525 -19.28 -15.71 -31.69
CA HIS A 525 -18.36 -15.97 -32.81
C HIS A 525 -17.48 -17.21 -32.63
N ASN A 526 -17.60 -17.95 -31.52
CA ASN A 526 -16.81 -19.16 -31.35
C ASN A 526 -17.19 -20.09 -32.50
N THR A 527 -16.22 -20.58 -33.27
CA THR A 527 -16.46 -21.47 -34.42
C THR A 527 -16.02 -22.90 -34.13
N THR A 528 -14.82 -23.05 -33.57
CA THR A 528 -14.17 -24.35 -33.34
C THR A 528 -13.56 -24.48 -31.94
N GLY A 529 -13.49 -23.39 -31.17
CA GLY A 529 -12.94 -23.36 -29.82
C GLY A 529 -13.74 -24.26 -28.87
N SER A 530 -13.02 -24.97 -28.01
CA SER A 530 -13.58 -25.99 -27.11
C SER A 530 -13.21 -25.76 -25.65
N PHE A 531 -13.96 -26.36 -24.72
CA PHE A 531 -13.76 -26.24 -23.27
C PHE A 531 -13.85 -24.80 -22.72
N ASN A 532 -14.58 -23.90 -23.40
CA ASN A 532 -14.74 -22.52 -22.95
C ASN A 532 -15.97 -22.36 -22.03
N SER A 533 -15.84 -21.56 -20.97
CA SER A 533 -16.89 -21.28 -19.98
C SER A 533 -17.18 -19.77 -19.94
N PHE A 534 -18.22 -19.30 -20.63
CA PHE A 534 -18.54 -17.87 -20.77
C PHE A 534 -19.89 -17.53 -20.14
N PHE A 535 -19.89 -16.72 -19.09
CA PHE A 535 -21.07 -16.38 -18.28
C PHE A 535 -21.20 -14.86 -18.17
N GLY A 536 -22.11 -14.27 -18.95
CA GLY A 536 -22.38 -12.84 -18.98
C GLY A 536 -22.83 -12.35 -20.35
N TYR A 537 -23.44 -11.16 -20.40
CA TYR A 537 -23.71 -10.45 -21.65
C TYR A 537 -22.40 -10.25 -22.43
N GLN A 538 -22.35 -10.67 -23.70
CA GLN A 538 -21.17 -10.59 -24.58
C GLN A 538 -19.86 -11.20 -24.01
N ALA A 539 -19.93 -12.09 -23.02
CA ALA A 539 -18.74 -12.79 -22.51
C ALA A 539 -18.09 -13.63 -23.61
N GLY A 540 -16.80 -13.43 -23.87
CA GLY A 540 -16.03 -14.10 -24.94
C GLY A 540 -16.58 -13.91 -26.35
N GLN A 541 -17.31 -12.82 -26.64
CA GLN A 541 -18.06 -12.67 -27.89
C GLN A 541 -17.23 -12.90 -29.17
N ALA A 542 -16.00 -12.37 -29.23
CA ALA A 542 -15.13 -12.43 -30.41
C ALA A 542 -14.21 -13.67 -30.45
N ASN A 543 -14.34 -14.61 -29.51
CA ASN A 543 -13.60 -15.87 -29.57
C ASN A 543 -13.94 -16.56 -30.88
N THR A 544 -12.95 -16.97 -31.68
CA THR A 544 -13.19 -17.72 -32.94
C THR A 544 -12.71 -19.16 -32.83
N THR A 545 -11.50 -19.38 -32.31
CA THR A 545 -10.85 -20.70 -32.23
C THR A 545 -10.20 -20.97 -30.88
N ALA A 546 -10.20 -19.99 -29.98
CA ALA A 546 -9.55 -20.09 -28.68
C ALA A 546 -10.28 -21.11 -27.78
N SER A 547 -9.49 -21.86 -27.02
CA SER A 547 -9.97 -22.96 -26.16
C SER A 547 -9.53 -22.77 -24.70
N SER A 548 -10.23 -23.46 -23.80
CA SER A 548 -9.98 -23.47 -22.36
C SER A 548 -10.10 -22.11 -21.65
N ASN A 549 -10.82 -21.13 -22.24
CA ASN A 549 -11.03 -19.83 -21.62
C ASN A 549 -12.23 -19.83 -20.65
N SER A 550 -12.10 -19.12 -19.53
CA SER A 550 -13.11 -19.01 -18.47
C SER A 550 -13.44 -17.53 -18.24
N PHE A 551 -14.57 -17.04 -18.78
CA PHE A 551 -14.97 -15.63 -18.70
C PHE A 551 -16.30 -15.46 -17.97
N PHE A 552 -16.29 -14.81 -16.80
CA PHE A 552 -17.44 -14.65 -15.91
C PHE A 552 -17.69 -13.17 -15.61
N GLY A 553 -18.59 -12.54 -16.36
CA GLY A 553 -18.93 -11.12 -16.24
C GLY A 553 -19.35 -10.52 -17.57
N ALA A 554 -20.09 -9.40 -17.52
CA ALA A 554 -20.43 -8.66 -18.74
C ALA A 554 -19.17 -8.24 -19.48
N ASN A 555 -19.11 -8.54 -20.78
CA ASN A 555 -17.99 -8.27 -21.68
C ASN A 555 -16.63 -8.86 -21.22
N SER A 556 -16.60 -9.86 -20.33
CA SER A 556 -15.33 -10.49 -19.95
C SER A 556 -14.75 -11.24 -21.15
N GLY A 557 -13.47 -10.99 -21.47
CA GLY A 557 -12.80 -11.55 -22.65
C GLY A 557 -13.42 -11.15 -23.99
N PHE A 558 -14.14 -10.04 -24.07
CA PHE A 558 -14.94 -9.61 -25.23
C PHE A 558 -14.22 -9.74 -26.57
N ALA A 559 -13.00 -9.20 -26.68
CA ALA A 559 -12.20 -9.17 -27.90
C ALA A 559 -11.22 -10.35 -28.05
N ASN A 560 -11.23 -11.34 -27.15
CA ASN A 560 -10.32 -12.48 -27.25
C ASN A 560 -10.66 -13.30 -28.48
N THR A 561 -9.73 -13.41 -29.43
CA THR A 561 -9.94 -14.15 -30.69
C THR A 561 -9.30 -15.54 -30.65
N THR A 562 -8.06 -15.60 -30.15
CA THR A 562 -7.16 -16.77 -30.24
C THR A 562 -6.38 -17.04 -28.95
N GLY A 563 -6.43 -16.13 -27.96
CA GLY A 563 -5.73 -16.27 -26.68
C GLY A 563 -6.28 -17.43 -25.86
N LEU A 564 -5.42 -18.40 -25.54
CA LEU A 564 -5.79 -19.64 -24.87
C LEU A 564 -5.71 -19.54 -23.34
N SER A 565 -6.50 -20.39 -22.65
CA SER A 565 -6.37 -20.64 -21.21
C SER A 565 -6.46 -19.40 -20.31
N ASN A 566 -7.17 -18.35 -20.73
CA ASN A 566 -7.37 -17.17 -19.91
C ASN A 566 -8.54 -17.34 -18.95
N THR A 567 -8.39 -16.84 -17.73
CA THR A 567 -9.46 -16.71 -16.73
C THR A 567 -9.77 -15.23 -16.53
N GLY A 568 -10.98 -14.79 -16.87
CA GLY A 568 -11.49 -13.44 -16.62
C GLY A 568 -12.73 -13.51 -15.72
N VAL A 569 -12.76 -12.79 -14.60
CA VAL A 569 -13.90 -12.75 -13.68
C VAL A 569 -14.16 -11.32 -13.26
N GLY A 570 -15.29 -10.74 -13.68
CA GLY A 570 -15.64 -9.34 -13.47
C GLY A 570 -16.07 -8.65 -14.76
N ALA A 571 -16.81 -7.55 -14.64
CA ALA A 571 -17.21 -6.75 -15.79
C ALA A 571 -15.98 -6.19 -16.52
N ASN A 572 -15.92 -6.36 -17.85
CA ASN A 572 -14.81 -5.94 -18.70
C ASN A 572 -13.42 -6.53 -18.33
N ALA A 573 -13.35 -7.61 -17.54
CA ALA A 573 -12.08 -8.30 -17.29
C ALA A 573 -11.55 -8.91 -18.61
N LEU A 574 -10.30 -8.59 -18.99
CA LEU A 574 -9.67 -8.98 -20.28
C LEU A 574 -10.39 -8.47 -21.54
N TYR A 575 -11.12 -7.35 -21.47
CA TYR A 575 -12.00 -6.87 -22.56
C TYR A 575 -11.33 -6.74 -23.95
N GLN A 576 -10.13 -6.16 -24.05
CA GLN A 576 -9.36 -5.99 -25.29
C GLN A 576 -8.20 -7.00 -25.46
N ASN A 577 -8.07 -8.01 -24.59
CA ASN A 577 -7.07 -9.06 -24.81
C ASN A 577 -7.46 -9.83 -26.07
N THR A 578 -6.68 -9.72 -27.16
CA THR A 578 -6.96 -10.39 -28.44
C THR A 578 -6.22 -11.72 -28.63
N ILE A 579 -4.99 -11.82 -28.10
CA ILE A 579 -4.01 -12.91 -28.34
C ILE A 579 -3.26 -13.40 -27.09
N GLY A 580 -3.30 -12.65 -25.98
CA GLY A 580 -2.58 -12.97 -24.75
C GLY A 580 -3.15 -14.23 -24.11
N TYR A 581 -2.28 -15.13 -23.67
CA TYR A 581 -2.64 -16.46 -23.17
C TYR A 581 -2.19 -16.67 -21.71
N ASN A 582 -2.81 -17.63 -21.02
CA ASN A 582 -2.58 -17.97 -19.61
C ASN A 582 -2.74 -16.78 -18.62
N ASN A 583 -3.51 -15.75 -18.96
CA ASN A 583 -3.75 -14.63 -18.03
C ASN A 583 -4.90 -14.95 -17.08
N THR A 584 -4.73 -14.65 -15.79
CA THR A 584 -5.79 -14.70 -14.78
C THR A 584 -6.12 -13.28 -14.35
N ALA A 585 -7.33 -12.80 -14.62
CA ALA A 585 -7.81 -11.46 -14.32
C ALA A 585 -9.11 -11.53 -13.52
N ILE A 586 -9.11 -11.04 -12.28
CA ILE A 586 -10.26 -11.09 -11.37
C ILE A 586 -10.51 -9.70 -10.79
N GLY A 587 -11.64 -9.09 -11.13
CA GLY A 587 -12.00 -7.72 -10.81
C GLY A 587 -12.59 -6.98 -12.02
N GLU A 588 -13.35 -5.92 -11.77
CA GLU A 588 -13.82 -5.05 -12.84
C GLU A 588 -12.63 -4.41 -13.57
N SER A 589 -12.63 -4.50 -14.91
CA SER A 589 -11.57 -3.98 -15.79
C SER A 589 -10.15 -4.51 -15.47
N ALA A 590 -10.03 -5.62 -14.75
CA ALA A 590 -8.75 -6.31 -14.54
C ALA A 590 -8.20 -6.77 -15.90
N GLY A 591 -6.96 -6.39 -16.24
CA GLY A 591 -6.36 -6.67 -17.53
C GLY A 591 -7.12 -6.13 -18.75
N TYR A 592 -7.92 -5.06 -18.61
CA TYR A 592 -8.82 -4.54 -19.65
C TYR A 592 -8.20 -4.44 -21.06
N SER A 593 -7.00 -3.89 -21.17
CA SER A 593 -6.19 -3.73 -22.37
C SER A 593 -4.90 -4.58 -22.34
N THR A 594 -4.89 -5.71 -21.63
CA THR A 594 -3.68 -6.54 -21.52
C THR A 594 -3.36 -7.23 -22.85
N THR A 595 -2.09 -7.15 -23.25
CA THR A 595 -1.56 -7.85 -24.44
C THR A 595 -0.49 -8.90 -24.09
N GLY A 596 0.01 -8.88 -22.85
CA GLY A 596 1.00 -9.84 -22.37
C GLY A 596 0.43 -11.24 -22.07
N TYR A 597 1.32 -12.16 -21.70
CA TYR A 597 1.00 -13.55 -21.34
C TYR A 597 1.52 -13.93 -19.95
N ASN A 598 0.94 -15.01 -19.38
CA ASN A 598 1.24 -15.53 -18.04
C ASN A 598 1.08 -14.51 -16.89
N ASN A 599 0.16 -13.54 -16.98
CA ASN A 599 -0.04 -12.54 -15.94
C ASN A 599 -1.15 -12.91 -14.96
N VAL A 600 -0.95 -12.62 -13.67
CA VAL A 600 -1.97 -12.66 -12.62
C VAL A 600 -2.39 -11.23 -12.28
N MET A 601 -3.68 -10.92 -12.34
CA MET A 601 -4.27 -9.60 -12.14
C MET A 601 -5.49 -9.74 -11.22
N LEU A 602 -5.44 -9.21 -10.00
CA LEU A 602 -6.52 -9.36 -9.01
C LEU A 602 -6.85 -8.02 -8.35
N GLY A 603 -7.97 -7.41 -8.74
CA GLY A 603 -8.44 -6.11 -8.25
C GLY A 603 -9.11 -5.28 -9.34
N ASN A 604 -9.87 -4.24 -8.94
CA ASN A 604 -10.44 -3.28 -9.88
C ASN A 604 -9.29 -2.54 -10.61
N ASN A 605 -9.33 -2.51 -11.95
CA ASN A 605 -8.25 -1.98 -12.82
C ASN A 605 -6.85 -2.60 -12.61
N ALA A 606 -6.71 -3.74 -11.91
CA ALA A 606 -5.42 -4.41 -11.76
C ALA A 606 -4.85 -4.79 -13.14
N GLY A 607 -3.64 -4.32 -13.46
CA GLY A 607 -3.02 -4.53 -14.77
C GLY A 607 -3.80 -3.97 -15.96
N LYS A 608 -4.63 -2.92 -15.77
CA LYS A 608 -5.57 -2.41 -16.79
C LYS A 608 -4.97 -2.30 -18.19
N ASN A 609 -3.80 -1.69 -18.33
CA ASN A 609 -3.07 -1.47 -19.58
C ASN A 609 -1.77 -2.31 -19.62
N ASN A 610 -1.76 -3.50 -19.00
CA ASN A 610 -0.56 -4.31 -18.87
C ASN A 610 -0.07 -4.87 -20.22
N THR A 611 1.08 -4.41 -20.72
CA THR A 611 1.73 -4.98 -21.91
C THR A 611 2.88 -5.94 -21.56
N GLY A 612 3.25 -6.02 -20.28
CA GLY A 612 4.31 -6.88 -19.79
C GLY A 612 3.92 -8.35 -19.59
N ASN A 613 4.93 -9.21 -19.49
CA ASN A 613 4.78 -10.66 -19.35
C ASN A 613 5.24 -11.18 -17.98
N ASN A 614 4.62 -12.27 -17.52
CA ASN A 614 4.96 -12.97 -16.28
C ASN A 614 4.86 -12.07 -15.02
N ASN A 615 3.87 -11.17 -14.97
CA ASN A 615 3.66 -10.26 -13.84
C ASN A 615 2.59 -10.77 -12.86
N THR A 616 2.75 -10.42 -11.58
CA THR A 616 1.72 -10.61 -10.54
C THR A 616 1.28 -9.26 -10.03
N LEU A 617 0.03 -8.86 -10.32
CA LEU A 617 -0.53 -7.52 -10.10
C LEU A 617 -1.79 -7.63 -9.22
N ILE A 618 -1.71 -7.28 -7.94
CA ILE A 618 -2.79 -7.54 -6.96
C ILE A 618 -3.14 -6.26 -6.19
N GLY A 619 -4.35 -5.74 -6.35
CA GLY A 619 -4.86 -4.54 -5.67
C GLY A 619 -5.64 -3.61 -6.61
N PHE A 620 -6.32 -2.62 -6.04
CA PHE A 620 -6.96 -1.55 -6.80
C PHE A 620 -5.89 -0.74 -7.55
N ASP A 621 -6.01 -0.62 -8.88
CA ASP A 621 -5.03 0.04 -9.77
C ASP A 621 -3.58 -0.52 -9.70
N ALA A 622 -3.37 -1.72 -9.13
CA ALA A 622 -2.05 -2.33 -9.05
C ALA A 622 -1.49 -2.57 -10.46
N GLY A 623 -0.34 -1.97 -10.79
CA GLY A 623 0.28 -2.06 -12.11
C GLY A 623 -0.61 -1.57 -13.26
N ASN A 624 -1.51 -0.59 -13.03
CA ASN A 624 -2.49 -0.13 -14.02
C ASN A 624 -1.86 0.13 -15.41
N SER A 625 -0.73 0.84 -15.49
CA SER A 625 0.01 1.11 -16.73
C SER A 625 1.35 0.38 -16.79
N ASN A 626 1.35 -0.91 -16.41
CA ASN A 626 2.57 -1.72 -16.37
C ASN A 626 3.04 -2.18 -17.77
N THR A 627 4.24 -1.76 -18.19
CA THR A 627 4.93 -2.33 -19.37
C THR A 627 6.10 -3.23 -19.00
N GLY A 628 6.50 -3.24 -17.72
CA GLY A 628 7.58 -4.06 -17.19
C GLY A 628 7.28 -5.56 -17.15
N TRP A 629 8.31 -6.39 -17.29
CA TRP A 629 8.23 -7.86 -17.24
C TRP A 629 8.75 -8.38 -15.89
N TRP A 630 8.34 -9.59 -15.49
CA TRP A 630 8.76 -10.27 -14.24
C TRP A 630 8.59 -9.43 -12.97
N SER A 631 7.53 -8.62 -12.90
CA SER A 631 7.26 -7.71 -11.78
C SER A 631 6.18 -8.27 -10.85
N THR A 632 6.38 -8.10 -9.54
CA THR A 632 5.42 -8.49 -8.48
C THR A 632 4.95 -7.24 -7.76
N ILE A 633 3.71 -6.84 -8.00
CA ILE A 633 3.14 -5.55 -7.61
C ILE A 633 1.86 -5.82 -6.82
N ILE A 634 1.88 -5.57 -5.50
CA ILE A 634 0.83 -5.93 -4.55
C ILE A 634 0.49 -4.73 -3.67
N GLY A 635 -0.69 -4.15 -3.84
CA GLY A 635 -1.19 -3.02 -3.04
C GLY A 635 -2.06 -2.06 -3.85
N VAL A 636 -2.78 -1.18 -3.14
CA VAL A 636 -3.57 -0.11 -3.76
C VAL A 636 -2.62 0.88 -4.45
N GLN A 637 -2.79 1.10 -5.75
CA GLN A 637 -1.94 1.95 -6.60
C GLN A 637 -0.44 1.60 -6.59
N ALA A 638 -0.08 0.40 -6.14
CA ALA A 638 1.29 -0.10 -6.20
C ALA A 638 1.73 -0.17 -7.68
N GLY A 639 2.94 0.32 -7.98
CA GLY A 639 3.53 0.28 -9.31
C GLY A 639 2.67 0.81 -10.44
N MET A 640 1.75 1.75 -10.17
CA MET A 640 0.73 2.21 -11.12
C MET A 640 1.31 2.55 -12.51
N ASN A 641 2.48 3.20 -12.56
CA ASN A 641 3.14 3.63 -13.79
C ASN A 641 4.35 2.75 -14.21
N ASN A 642 4.48 1.53 -13.69
CA ASN A 642 5.68 0.69 -13.85
C ASN A 642 6.05 0.33 -15.30
N GLN A 643 6.99 1.05 -15.91
CA GLN A 643 7.39 0.81 -17.30
C GLN A 643 8.63 -0.08 -17.47
N SER A 644 9.20 -0.61 -16.38
CA SER A 644 10.50 -1.29 -16.37
C SER A 644 10.52 -2.60 -15.57
N ASN A 645 11.55 -3.42 -15.80
CA ASN A 645 11.57 -4.85 -15.51
C ASN A 645 12.06 -5.21 -14.10
N GLY A 646 11.59 -6.36 -13.61
CA GLY A 646 12.12 -7.02 -12.40
C GLY A 646 11.80 -6.29 -11.09
N ASN A 647 10.71 -5.53 -11.04
CA ASN A 647 10.36 -4.73 -9.88
C ASN A 647 9.43 -5.49 -8.92
N VAL A 648 9.72 -5.42 -7.62
CA VAL A 648 8.90 -6.00 -6.54
C VAL A 648 8.39 -4.86 -5.67
N PHE A 649 7.10 -4.55 -5.76
CA PHE A 649 6.45 -3.46 -5.02
C PHE A 649 5.31 -4.00 -4.17
N VAL A 650 5.44 -3.95 -2.84
CA VAL A 650 4.47 -4.51 -1.90
C VAL A 650 4.06 -3.46 -0.87
N GLY A 651 2.88 -2.87 -1.03
CA GLY A 651 2.37 -1.80 -0.19
C GLY A 651 1.51 -0.80 -0.97
N SER A 652 0.67 -0.04 -0.27
CA SER A 652 -0.10 1.05 -0.88
C SER A 652 0.85 2.12 -1.46
N ALA A 653 0.62 2.53 -2.71
CA ALA A 653 1.45 3.47 -3.48
C ALA A 653 2.96 3.13 -3.55
N ALA A 654 3.37 1.89 -3.29
CA ALA A 654 4.77 1.48 -3.42
C ALA A 654 5.21 1.56 -4.90
N GLY A 655 6.29 2.30 -5.20
CA GLY A 655 6.80 2.48 -6.57
C GLY A 655 5.83 3.13 -7.56
N LEU A 656 4.84 3.91 -7.09
CA LEU A 656 3.73 4.44 -7.91
C LEU A 656 4.18 5.17 -9.20
N GLN A 657 5.19 6.02 -9.13
CA GLN A 657 5.70 6.83 -10.25
C GLN A 657 6.85 6.18 -11.05
N ASN A 658 7.18 4.92 -10.79
CA ASN A 658 8.35 4.27 -11.37
C ASN A 658 8.21 4.09 -12.88
N THR A 659 8.91 4.88 -13.69
CA THR A 659 8.88 4.72 -15.15
C THR A 659 10.03 3.80 -15.59
N THR A 660 11.27 4.28 -15.59
CA THR A 660 12.41 3.54 -16.15
C THR A 660 13.19 2.71 -15.12
N GLY A 661 13.00 2.94 -13.81
CA GLY A 661 13.70 2.24 -12.74
C GLY A 661 13.47 0.72 -12.74
N SER A 662 14.53 -0.09 -12.87
CA SER A 662 14.50 -1.56 -12.87
C SER A 662 15.10 -2.18 -11.61
N ALA A 663 14.77 -3.45 -11.39
CA ALA A 663 15.31 -4.29 -10.30
C ALA A 663 15.16 -3.70 -8.89
N ASN A 664 14.09 -2.92 -8.65
CA ASN A 664 13.80 -2.33 -7.36
C ASN A 664 12.93 -3.25 -6.48
N SER A 665 13.16 -3.25 -5.17
CA SER A 665 12.44 -4.04 -4.18
C SER A 665 11.91 -3.13 -3.06
N PHE A 666 10.63 -2.73 -3.14
CA PHE A 666 9.99 -1.78 -2.21
C PHE A 666 8.87 -2.46 -1.41
N PHE A 667 8.98 -2.42 -0.09
CA PHE A 667 8.04 -3.03 0.85
C PHE A 667 7.58 -2.00 1.89
N GLY A 668 6.31 -1.61 1.86
CA GLY A 668 5.71 -0.63 2.76
C GLY A 668 4.82 0.39 2.06
N ASP A 669 3.91 1.00 2.80
CA ASP A 669 3.10 2.10 2.31
C ASP A 669 3.97 3.30 1.90
N ASN A 670 3.73 3.86 0.71
CA ASN A 670 4.50 4.94 0.08
C ASN A 670 6.01 4.67 -0.12
N ALA A 671 6.47 3.41 -0.02
CA ALA A 671 7.88 3.06 -0.22
C ALA A 671 8.32 3.31 -1.69
N GLY A 672 9.36 4.13 -1.88
CA GLY A 672 9.86 4.51 -3.21
C GLY A 672 8.82 5.16 -4.14
N ARG A 673 7.74 5.78 -3.61
CA ARG A 673 6.59 6.25 -4.40
C ARG A 673 6.97 7.15 -5.57
N ASP A 674 7.87 8.11 -5.34
CA ASP A 674 8.28 9.13 -6.30
C ASP A 674 9.61 8.77 -6.99
N ASN A 675 10.04 7.49 -6.91
CA ASN A 675 11.08 6.96 -7.77
C ASN A 675 10.57 6.92 -9.21
N THR A 676 11.35 7.45 -10.15
CA THR A 676 11.06 7.42 -11.59
C THR A 676 12.16 6.69 -12.36
N THR A 677 13.43 6.90 -11.99
CA THR A 677 14.62 6.43 -12.74
C THR A 677 15.61 5.58 -11.92
N GLY A 678 15.48 5.54 -10.60
CA GLY A 678 16.40 4.82 -9.71
C GLY A 678 16.33 3.31 -9.91
N VAL A 679 17.49 2.65 -9.92
CA VAL A 679 17.65 1.21 -10.18
C VAL A 679 18.31 0.49 -9.00
N VAL A 680 18.03 -0.81 -8.86
CA VAL A 680 18.67 -1.71 -7.89
C VAL A 680 18.54 -1.20 -6.43
N ASN A 681 17.40 -0.60 -6.09
CA ASN A 681 17.15 -0.10 -4.73
C ASN A 681 16.32 -1.11 -3.90
N SER A 682 16.64 -1.22 -2.61
CA SER A 682 15.95 -2.09 -1.65
C SER A 682 15.39 -1.29 -0.47
N PHE A 683 14.07 -1.05 -0.44
CA PHE A 683 13.39 -0.23 0.57
C PHE A 683 12.39 -1.06 1.38
N PHE A 684 12.49 -1.01 2.71
CA PHE A 684 11.64 -1.74 3.63
C PHE A 684 11.19 -0.81 4.77
N GLY A 685 9.95 -0.36 4.72
CA GLY A 685 9.36 0.54 5.71
C GLY A 685 8.40 1.55 5.08
N SER A 686 7.45 2.05 5.88
CA SER A 686 6.53 3.10 5.42
C SER A 686 7.30 4.39 5.09
N PHE A 687 7.05 4.95 3.91
CA PHE A 687 7.75 6.09 3.31
C PHE A 687 9.28 5.92 3.16
N ALA A 688 9.80 4.69 3.21
CA ALA A 688 11.23 4.44 2.95
C ALA A 688 11.59 4.86 1.52
N GLY A 689 12.63 5.70 1.38
CA GLY A 689 13.10 6.18 0.08
C GLY A 689 12.05 6.92 -0.76
N GLN A 690 11.03 7.56 -0.17
CA GLN A 690 9.87 8.06 -0.93
C GLN A 690 10.26 8.91 -2.16
N LYS A 691 11.24 9.82 -2.05
CA LYS A 691 11.69 10.70 -3.14
C LYS A 691 12.84 10.14 -4.00
N ASN A 692 13.32 8.93 -3.69
CA ASN A 692 14.55 8.37 -4.23
C ASN A 692 14.50 8.21 -5.75
N ASN A 693 15.40 8.90 -6.46
CA ASN A 693 15.77 8.60 -7.85
C ASN A 693 17.25 8.19 -7.99
N GLY A 694 17.97 8.01 -6.87
CA GLY A 694 19.31 7.44 -6.83
C GLY A 694 19.34 5.92 -7.03
N GLN A 695 20.54 5.34 -7.11
CA GLN A 695 20.78 3.95 -7.46
C GLN A 695 21.51 3.19 -6.33
N ASN A 696 21.33 1.86 -6.28
CA ASN A 696 22.01 0.96 -5.34
C ASN A 696 21.83 1.35 -3.86
N ASN A 697 20.68 1.92 -3.48
CA ASN A 697 20.40 2.31 -2.11
C ASN A 697 19.64 1.21 -1.32
N SER A 698 20.00 1.04 -0.05
CA SER A 698 19.41 0.06 0.86
C SER A 698 18.81 0.77 2.08
N PHE A 699 17.48 0.96 2.13
CA PHE A 699 16.80 1.73 3.17
C PHE A 699 15.81 0.87 3.98
N PHE A 700 16.12 0.62 5.25
CA PHE A 700 15.36 -0.27 6.13
C PHE A 700 14.88 0.52 7.37
N GLY A 701 13.64 0.98 7.35
CA GLY A 701 13.02 1.74 8.45
C GLY A 701 11.90 2.66 7.98
N GLY A 702 11.05 3.10 8.91
CA GLY A 702 10.08 4.16 8.62
C GLY A 702 10.80 5.45 8.23
N GLN A 703 10.49 6.01 7.06
CA GLN A 703 11.09 7.25 6.53
C GLN A 703 12.63 7.24 6.40
N SER A 704 13.29 6.07 6.36
CA SER A 704 14.73 5.99 6.05
C SER A 704 14.98 6.47 4.62
N GLY A 705 15.92 7.40 4.42
CA GLY A 705 16.23 7.99 3.11
C GLY A 705 15.09 8.79 2.47
N TYR A 706 14.10 9.26 3.25
CA TYR A 706 12.87 9.87 2.75
C TYR A 706 13.06 10.95 1.67
N ASN A 707 13.96 11.91 1.90
CA ASN A 707 14.21 13.01 0.96
C ASN A 707 15.28 12.71 -0.11
N ASN A 708 15.84 11.49 -0.16
CA ASN A 708 16.92 11.17 -1.09
C ASN A 708 16.46 11.49 -2.51
N THR A 709 17.16 12.35 -3.24
CA THR A 709 16.76 12.71 -4.61
C THR A 709 17.64 11.98 -5.62
N SER A 710 18.96 12.14 -5.55
CA SER A 710 19.92 11.47 -6.45
C SER A 710 21.07 10.76 -5.74
N GLY A 711 21.17 10.86 -4.40
CA GLY A 711 22.18 10.15 -3.61
C GLY A 711 22.17 8.65 -3.87
N SER A 712 23.33 8.06 -4.11
CA SER A 712 23.48 6.66 -4.54
C SER A 712 24.49 5.91 -3.66
N TYR A 713 24.39 4.58 -3.64
CA TYR A 713 25.21 3.69 -2.80
C TYR A 713 25.08 3.93 -1.29
N ASN A 714 23.93 4.41 -0.81
CA ASN A 714 23.69 4.63 0.61
C ASN A 714 23.01 3.42 1.29
N SER A 715 23.40 3.12 2.52
CA SER A 715 22.80 2.08 3.36
C SER A 715 22.27 2.71 4.65
N PHE A 716 20.94 2.85 4.77
CA PHE A 716 20.29 3.50 5.93
C PHE A 716 19.37 2.50 6.63
N ILE A 717 19.72 2.12 7.85
CA ILE A 717 18.99 1.11 8.64
C ILE A 717 18.58 1.76 9.97
N GLY A 718 17.28 1.95 10.15
CA GLY A 718 16.67 2.62 11.31
C GLY A 718 15.62 3.64 10.90
N MET A 719 14.66 3.91 11.79
CA MET A 719 13.64 4.94 11.54
C MET A 719 14.31 6.31 11.37
N GLN A 720 13.95 7.02 10.30
CA GLN A 720 14.53 8.30 9.88
C GLN A 720 16.07 8.32 9.72
N ALA A 721 16.72 7.16 9.53
CA ALA A 721 18.12 7.12 9.14
C ALA A 721 18.30 7.81 7.77
N GLY A 722 19.18 8.81 7.69
CA GLY A 722 19.40 9.61 6.48
C GLY A 722 18.17 10.35 5.94
N PHE A 723 17.21 10.72 6.80
CA PHE A 723 15.92 11.31 6.41
C PHE A 723 16.02 12.51 5.44
N SER A 724 17.00 13.39 5.66
CA SER A 724 17.21 14.63 4.88
C SER A 724 18.20 14.48 3.73
N ASN A 725 18.74 13.27 3.47
CA ASN A 725 19.72 13.07 2.40
C ASN A 725 19.09 13.52 1.09
N THR A 726 19.82 14.25 0.25
CA THR A 726 19.35 14.65 -1.08
C THR A 726 20.29 14.07 -2.13
N THR A 727 21.57 14.47 -2.07
CA THR A 727 22.60 14.06 -3.03
C THR A 727 23.79 13.36 -2.38
N GLY A 728 23.83 13.20 -1.05
CA GLY A 728 24.90 12.48 -0.36
C GLY A 728 25.04 11.04 -0.84
N ILE A 729 26.27 10.57 -1.02
CA ILE A 729 26.62 9.25 -1.58
C ILE A 729 27.47 8.42 -0.62
N GLN A 730 27.44 7.09 -0.77
CA GLN A 730 28.30 6.15 -0.03
C GLN A 730 28.18 6.23 1.50
N ASN A 731 27.06 6.74 2.03
CA ASN A 731 26.84 6.85 3.48
C ASN A 731 26.26 5.55 4.05
N SER A 732 26.77 5.11 5.20
CA SER A 732 26.31 3.92 5.93
C SER A 732 25.81 4.33 7.33
N PHE A 733 24.50 4.39 7.53
CA PHE A 733 23.86 4.82 8.78
C PHE A 733 23.07 3.67 9.43
N LEU A 734 23.39 3.33 10.67
CA LEU A 734 22.75 2.27 11.45
C LEU A 734 22.27 2.77 12.80
N GLY A 735 20.95 2.98 12.94
CA GLY A 735 20.27 3.40 14.16
C GLY A 735 19.13 4.40 13.92
N THR A 736 18.30 4.58 14.94
CA THR A 736 17.19 5.55 14.90
C THR A 736 17.72 6.99 14.84
N PHE A 737 17.22 7.77 13.87
CA PHE A 737 17.64 9.14 13.56
C PHE A 737 19.14 9.32 13.25
N THR A 738 19.84 8.26 12.87
CA THR A 738 21.26 8.31 12.52
C THR A 738 21.47 9.08 11.22
N GLY A 739 22.33 10.11 11.23
CA GLY A 739 22.54 11.00 10.07
C GLY A 739 21.28 11.70 9.56
N ALA A 740 20.26 11.93 10.41
CA ALA A 740 18.94 12.36 9.97
C ALA A 740 18.91 13.69 9.18
N ASN A 741 19.81 14.62 9.49
CA ASN A 741 19.91 15.90 8.77
C ASN A 741 20.94 15.90 7.63
N ASN A 742 21.63 14.78 7.35
CA ASN A 742 22.65 14.71 6.29
C ASN A 742 21.98 15.11 4.98
N THR A 743 22.49 16.10 4.25
CA THR A 743 21.91 16.53 2.97
C THR A 743 22.81 16.09 1.81
N THR A 744 24.06 16.57 1.82
CA THR A 744 25.02 16.34 0.74
C THR A 744 26.33 15.69 1.21
N GLY A 745 26.51 15.49 2.52
CA GLY A 745 27.68 14.79 3.07
C GLY A 745 27.82 13.38 2.49
N PHE A 746 29.06 12.96 2.22
CA PHE A 746 29.38 11.68 1.58
C PHE A 746 30.37 10.84 2.38
N ASN A 747 30.43 9.54 2.10
CA ASN A 747 31.36 8.58 2.72
C ASN A 747 31.34 8.57 4.26
N ASN A 748 30.20 8.89 4.87
CA ASN A 748 30.05 8.88 6.32
C ASN A 748 29.59 7.50 6.83
N SER A 749 30.20 7.00 7.91
CA SER A 749 29.84 5.74 8.56
C SER A 749 29.35 6.01 10.00
N PHE A 750 28.04 6.03 10.22
CA PHE A 750 27.43 6.37 11.50
C PHE A 750 26.70 5.16 12.11
N VAL A 751 26.96 4.85 13.37
CA VAL A 751 26.36 3.71 14.08
C VAL A 751 25.94 4.14 15.49
N GLY A 752 24.66 3.93 15.83
CA GLY A 752 24.08 4.29 17.11
C GLY A 752 23.01 5.38 17.01
N MET A 753 22.09 5.40 17.98
CA MET A 753 20.96 6.34 17.98
C MET A 753 21.48 7.78 17.95
N LYS A 754 20.99 8.56 16.98
CA LYS A 754 21.36 9.97 16.76
C LYS A 754 22.87 10.23 16.56
N ALA A 755 23.66 9.23 16.19
CA ALA A 755 25.03 9.47 15.72
C ALA A 755 25.00 10.34 14.44
N GLY A 756 25.82 11.40 14.42
CA GLY A 756 25.86 12.38 13.33
C GLY A 756 24.51 13.06 13.01
N PHE A 757 23.59 13.17 13.98
CA PHE A 757 22.20 13.63 13.74
C PHE A 757 22.11 14.95 12.96
N SER A 758 22.96 15.93 13.32
CA SER A 758 22.94 17.28 12.73
C SER A 758 23.83 17.44 11.51
N ASN A 759 24.49 16.38 11.02
CA ASN A 759 25.40 16.45 9.88
C ASN A 759 24.63 17.01 8.69
N THR A 760 25.17 17.96 7.95
CA THR A 760 24.54 18.48 6.72
C THR A 760 25.44 18.20 5.54
N THR A 761 26.67 18.72 5.57
CA THR A 761 27.66 18.60 4.49
C THR A 761 28.97 17.95 4.93
N GLY A 762 29.15 17.66 6.23
CA GLY A 762 30.33 16.95 6.74
C GLY A 762 30.50 15.59 6.04
N SER A 763 31.73 15.24 5.69
CA SER A 763 32.05 14.04 4.91
C SER A 763 33.21 13.27 5.52
N ASP A 764 33.36 12.00 5.12
CA ASP A 764 34.44 11.11 5.56
C ASP A 764 34.50 10.90 7.10
N ASN A 765 33.38 11.07 7.80
CA ASN A 765 33.29 10.91 9.25
C ASN A 765 32.88 9.46 9.65
N SER A 766 33.57 8.88 10.63
CA SER A 766 33.21 7.61 11.29
C SER A 766 32.73 7.86 12.72
N LEU A 767 31.43 7.73 12.99
CA LEU A 767 30.80 8.08 14.27
C LEU A 767 30.07 6.88 14.87
N VAL A 768 30.61 6.28 15.93
CA VAL A 768 30.10 5.05 16.56
C VAL A 768 29.77 5.31 18.03
N GLY A 769 28.49 5.35 18.35
CA GLY A 769 27.98 5.52 19.71
C GLY A 769 26.73 6.40 19.76
N THR A 770 25.91 6.22 20.79
CA THR A 770 24.74 7.07 21.01
C THR A 770 25.17 8.53 21.22
N PHE A 771 24.59 9.44 20.43
CA PHE A 771 24.97 10.87 20.36
C PHE A 771 26.43 11.16 19.92
N ALA A 772 27.17 10.21 19.35
CA ALA A 772 28.50 10.48 18.79
C ALA A 772 28.39 11.52 17.66
N GLY A 773 29.14 12.64 17.76
CA GLY A 773 29.08 13.74 16.80
C GLY A 773 27.68 14.34 16.58
N TYR A 774 26.81 14.34 17.59
CA TYR A 774 25.39 14.74 17.46
C TYR A 774 25.17 16.09 16.78
N ASN A 775 25.95 17.11 17.14
CA ASN A 775 25.88 18.46 16.58
C ASN A 775 26.76 18.68 15.34
N ASN A 776 27.49 17.66 14.85
CA ASN A 776 28.41 17.84 13.72
C ASN A 776 27.60 18.36 12.55
N THR A 777 27.93 19.51 11.98
CA THR A 777 27.18 20.08 10.84
C THR A 777 28.01 19.96 9.57
N THR A 778 29.20 20.55 9.57
CA THR A 778 30.10 20.61 8.41
C THR A 778 31.50 20.07 8.70
N GLY A 779 31.75 19.55 9.90
CA GLY A 779 33.03 18.91 10.24
C GLY A 779 33.25 17.64 9.43
N SER A 780 34.47 17.46 8.91
CA SER A 780 34.88 16.30 8.11
C SER A 780 36.07 15.56 8.74
N ASP A 781 36.33 14.35 8.25
CA ASP A 781 37.47 13.51 8.66
C ASP A 781 37.49 13.18 10.17
N ASN A 782 36.33 13.18 10.85
CA ASN A 782 36.26 12.90 12.28
C ASN A 782 35.99 11.42 12.57
N SER A 783 36.70 10.87 13.55
CA SER A 783 36.62 9.48 14.01
C SER A 783 36.21 9.44 15.49
N PHE A 784 34.91 9.33 15.79
CA PHE A 784 34.38 9.38 17.16
C PHE A 784 33.80 8.02 17.58
N PHE A 785 34.36 7.42 18.63
CA PHE A 785 34.01 6.09 19.14
C PHE A 785 33.66 6.15 20.64
N GLY A 786 32.37 6.21 20.96
CA GLY A 786 31.88 6.26 22.33
C GLY A 786 30.55 7.00 22.49
N LYS A 787 29.88 6.80 23.62
CA LYS A 787 28.70 7.61 23.99
C LYS A 787 29.12 9.08 24.10
N GLU A 788 28.41 9.94 23.39
CA GLU A 788 28.58 11.41 23.42
C GLU A 788 30.01 11.88 23.03
N ALA A 789 30.80 11.02 22.36
CA ALA A 789 32.11 11.38 21.83
C ALA A 789 31.95 12.49 20.76
N GLY A 790 32.63 13.62 20.96
CA GLY A 790 32.49 14.80 20.10
C GLY A 790 31.07 15.35 19.99
N GLN A 791 30.19 15.17 20.99
CA GLN A 791 28.76 15.50 20.87
C GLN A 791 28.50 16.93 20.38
N SER A 792 29.27 17.91 20.86
CA SER A 792 29.10 19.33 20.55
C SER A 792 29.81 19.78 19.27
N ASN A 793 30.52 18.89 18.58
CA ASN A 793 31.33 19.25 17.40
C ASN A 793 30.41 19.89 16.38
N THR A 794 30.76 21.03 15.79
CA THR A 794 29.97 21.67 14.74
C THR A 794 30.75 21.68 13.44
N THR A 795 31.91 22.33 13.44
CA THR A 795 32.79 22.46 12.27
C THR A 795 34.20 21.90 12.51
N GLY A 796 34.50 21.44 13.73
CA GLY A 796 35.76 20.78 14.05
C GLY A 796 36.00 19.58 13.13
N SER A 797 37.21 19.46 12.59
CA SER A 797 37.55 18.47 11.57
C SER A 797 38.86 17.75 11.91
N ASN A 798 39.09 16.59 11.29
CA ASN A 798 40.31 15.78 11.51
C ASN A 798 40.52 15.37 12.98
N ASN A 799 39.44 15.21 13.77
CA ASN A 799 39.54 14.83 15.18
C ASN A 799 39.32 13.32 15.38
N SER A 800 40.12 12.69 16.24
CA SER A 800 40.00 11.27 16.62
C SER A 800 39.70 11.14 18.12
N PHE A 801 38.45 10.81 18.47
CA PHE A 801 37.98 10.69 19.86
C PHE A 801 37.53 9.26 20.16
N ALA A 802 38.06 8.64 21.21
CA ALA A 802 37.67 7.29 21.65
C ALA A 802 37.47 7.24 23.17
N GLY A 803 36.22 7.02 23.59
CA GLY A 803 35.81 7.00 25.00
C GLY A 803 34.46 7.70 25.20
N SER A 804 33.76 7.33 26.28
CA SER A 804 32.56 8.08 26.69
C SER A 804 32.95 9.51 27.07
N GLY A 805 32.25 10.50 26.53
CA GLY A 805 32.52 11.93 26.81
C GLY A 805 33.84 12.48 26.24
N ALA A 806 34.59 11.71 25.44
CA ALA A 806 35.82 12.18 24.82
C ALA A 806 35.54 13.35 23.85
N GLY A 807 36.16 14.51 24.08
CA GLY A 807 35.92 15.72 23.29
C GLY A 807 34.47 16.23 23.31
N PHE A 808 33.68 15.92 24.34
CA PHE A 808 32.24 16.23 24.43
C PHE A 808 31.88 17.67 24.02
N SER A 809 32.64 18.65 24.50
CA SER A 809 32.37 20.08 24.30
C SER A 809 33.02 20.66 23.04
N ASN A 810 33.76 19.85 22.26
CA ASN A 810 34.50 20.35 21.10
C ASN A 810 33.51 20.98 20.14
N THR A 811 33.73 22.22 19.69
CA THR A 811 32.84 22.87 18.71
C THR A 811 33.57 23.05 17.39
N THR A 812 34.69 23.78 17.42
CA THR A 812 35.50 24.11 16.25
C THR A 812 36.95 23.64 16.35
N GLY A 813 37.37 23.04 17.46
CA GLY A 813 38.71 22.48 17.62
C GLY A 813 39.00 21.40 16.58
N PHE A 814 40.21 21.38 16.03
CA PHE A 814 40.62 20.50 14.93
C PHE A 814 41.95 19.79 15.21
N GLN A 815 42.17 18.66 14.51
CA GLN A 815 43.39 17.83 14.64
C GLN A 815 43.69 17.38 16.09
N ASN A 816 42.64 17.13 16.88
CA ASN A 816 42.77 16.61 18.25
C ASN A 816 42.65 15.08 18.28
N SER A 817 43.41 14.43 19.18
CA SER A 817 43.41 12.99 19.44
C SER A 817 43.12 12.72 20.92
N PHE A 818 41.90 12.33 21.28
CA PHE A 818 41.46 12.13 22.67
C PHE A 818 41.04 10.68 22.92
N PHE A 819 41.81 9.96 23.73
CA PHE A 819 41.63 8.53 23.99
C PHE A 819 41.50 8.27 25.49
N GLY A 820 40.28 7.99 25.95
CA GLY A 820 39.94 7.76 27.35
C GLY A 820 38.57 8.33 27.72
N LYS A 821 37.99 7.83 28.81
CA LYS A 821 36.76 8.41 29.37
C LYS A 821 37.02 9.87 29.77
N ASP A 822 36.17 10.79 29.31
CA ASP A 822 36.22 12.22 29.59
C ASP A 822 37.54 12.92 29.16
N ALA A 823 38.32 12.32 28.26
CA ALA A 823 39.53 12.95 27.72
C ALA A 823 39.18 14.19 26.88
N GLY A 824 39.74 15.35 27.23
CA GLY A 824 39.43 16.63 26.56
C GLY A 824 37.95 17.05 26.65
N LEU A 825 37.21 16.63 27.69
CA LEU A 825 35.76 16.82 27.79
C LEU A 825 35.31 18.28 27.62
N ALA A 826 36.03 19.24 28.21
CA ALA A 826 35.72 20.67 28.14
C ALA A 826 36.29 21.37 26.89
N ASN A 827 37.02 20.68 26.01
CA ASN A 827 37.70 21.30 24.87
C ASN A 827 36.65 21.94 23.98
N THR A 828 36.75 23.22 23.65
CA THR A 828 35.80 23.90 22.76
C THR A 828 36.46 24.25 21.44
N THR A 829 37.53 25.03 21.49
CA THR A 829 38.28 25.48 20.31
C THR A 829 39.75 25.06 20.30
N GLY A 830 40.24 24.45 21.39
CA GLY A 830 41.58 23.90 21.49
C GLY A 830 41.88 22.91 20.35
N SER A 831 43.05 23.02 19.74
CA SER A 831 43.42 22.29 18.52
C SER A 831 44.82 21.67 18.64
N PHE A 832 45.13 20.67 17.81
CA PHE A 832 46.41 19.93 17.83
C PHE A 832 46.74 19.22 19.17
N ASN A 833 45.74 18.93 20.02
CA ASN A 833 45.97 18.29 21.31
C ASN A 833 45.96 16.76 21.21
N SER A 834 46.82 16.09 21.97
CA SER A 834 46.90 14.62 22.09
C SER A 834 46.74 14.22 23.56
N PHE A 835 45.55 13.74 23.96
CA PHE A 835 45.21 13.37 25.33
C PHE A 835 44.90 11.87 25.44
N PHE A 836 45.68 11.13 26.22
CA PHE A 836 45.60 9.68 26.35
C PHE A 836 45.53 9.28 27.83
N GLY A 837 44.35 8.88 28.28
CA GLY A 837 44.07 8.48 29.66
C GLY A 837 42.69 8.96 30.13
N ARG A 838 42.16 8.33 31.19
CA ARG A 838 40.94 8.83 31.86
C ARG A 838 41.17 10.28 32.30
N SER A 839 40.24 11.16 31.93
CA SER A 839 40.19 12.58 32.30
C SER A 839 41.48 13.37 32.00
N SER A 840 42.29 12.90 31.05
CA SER A 840 43.46 13.64 30.57
C SER A 840 43.00 14.90 29.83
N GLY A 841 43.55 16.06 30.22
CA GLY A 841 43.14 17.36 29.71
C GLY A 841 41.64 17.68 29.88
N ILE A 842 40.97 17.12 30.89
CA ILE A 842 39.50 17.21 31.03
C ILE A 842 38.97 18.65 31.04
N SER A 843 39.70 19.57 31.68
CA SER A 843 39.33 20.99 31.81
C SER A 843 39.78 21.87 30.63
N ASN A 844 40.48 21.30 29.63
CA ASN A 844 41.05 22.07 28.53
C ASN A 844 39.92 22.72 27.76
N THR A 845 39.95 24.03 27.52
CA THR A 845 38.90 24.74 26.76
C THR A 845 39.46 25.24 25.43
N THR A 846 40.50 26.07 25.48
CA THR A 846 41.14 26.67 24.29
C THR A 846 42.63 26.33 24.18
N GLY A 847 43.22 25.70 25.20
CA GLY A 847 44.60 25.22 25.18
C GLY A 847 44.86 24.34 23.96
N SER A 848 46.00 24.56 23.30
CA SER A 848 46.32 23.95 22.00
C SER A 848 47.76 23.42 21.97
N ALA A 849 48.03 22.47 21.07
CA ALA A 849 49.32 21.80 20.91
C ALA A 849 49.85 21.09 22.19
N ASN A 850 48.95 20.62 23.06
CA ASN A 850 49.32 19.89 24.27
C ASN A 850 49.41 18.37 24.04
N ALA A 851 50.34 17.69 24.71
CA ALA A 851 50.56 16.26 24.66
C ALA A 851 50.49 15.65 26.07
N PHE A 852 49.34 15.11 26.47
CA PHE A 852 49.09 14.57 27.81
C PHE A 852 48.86 13.06 27.75
N PHE A 853 49.69 12.29 28.45
CA PHE A 853 49.65 10.83 28.47
C PHE A 853 49.71 10.33 29.91
N GLY A 854 48.57 9.87 30.44
CA GLY A 854 48.42 9.43 31.83
C GLY A 854 47.01 9.69 32.36
N ASN A 855 46.64 9.00 33.44
CA ASN A 855 45.40 9.34 34.14
C ASN A 855 45.54 10.71 34.80
N ASP A 856 44.54 11.59 34.58
CA ASP A 856 44.46 12.95 35.14
C ASP A 856 45.69 13.83 34.79
N ALA A 857 46.43 13.48 33.73
CA ALA A 857 47.53 14.28 33.18
C ALA A 857 46.96 15.58 32.57
N GLY A 858 47.46 16.74 33.01
CA GLY A 858 46.95 18.05 32.64
C GLY A 858 45.48 18.31 33.02
N PHE A 859 44.97 17.66 34.08
CA PHE A 859 43.56 17.68 34.49
C PHE A 859 42.94 19.09 34.53
N SER A 860 43.64 20.05 35.13
CA SER A 860 43.16 21.42 35.36
C SER A 860 43.51 22.40 34.23
N ASN A 861 44.17 21.93 33.16
CA ASN A 861 44.61 22.79 32.06
C ASN A 861 43.39 23.40 31.40
N THR A 862 43.29 24.73 31.32
CA THR A 862 42.14 25.43 30.70
C THR A 862 42.55 26.08 29.40
N THR A 863 43.56 26.95 29.44
CA THR A 863 44.05 27.69 28.27
C THR A 863 45.54 27.48 28.00
N GLY A 864 46.24 26.75 28.88
CA GLY A 864 47.65 26.40 28.71
C GLY A 864 47.90 25.64 27.41
N GLY A 865 48.94 26.00 26.67
CA GLY A 865 49.30 25.43 25.38
C GLY A 865 50.77 25.00 25.31
N SER A 866 51.07 24.17 24.30
CA SER A 866 52.41 23.62 24.06
C SER A 866 53.03 22.84 25.23
N ASN A 867 52.21 22.28 26.12
CA ASN A 867 52.68 21.50 27.27
C ASN A 867 52.77 20.00 26.93
N THR A 868 53.80 19.32 27.43
CA THR A 868 53.99 17.87 27.30
C THR A 868 54.02 17.24 28.69
N PHE A 869 53.01 16.45 29.07
CA PHE A 869 52.88 15.82 30.39
C PHE A 869 52.76 14.30 30.24
N LEU A 870 53.76 13.55 30.71
CA LEU A 870 53.90 12.11 30.52
C LEU A 870 53.98 11.38 31.87
N GLY A 871 52.83 10.92 32.36
CA GLY A 871 52.70 10.25 33.66
C GLY A 871 51.33 10.51 34.28
N ALA A 872 50.88 9.61 35.16
CA ALA A 872 49.66 9.89 35.93
C ALA A 872 49.89 11.11 36.83
N TYR A 873 48.90 11.99 36.86
CA TYR A 873 48.93 13.28 37.58
C TYR A 873 50.06 14.25 37.16
N SER A 874 50.74 14.02 36.04
CA SER A 874 51.73 14.96 35.55
C SER A 874 51.05 16.27 35.08
N GLY A 875 51.54 17.41 35.58
CA GLY A 875 50.94 18.72 35.30
C GLY A 875 49.48 18.87 35.79
N HIS A 876 49.05 18.10 36.78
CA HIS A 876 47.64 17.97 37.21
C HIS A 876 46.93 19.31 37.43
N SER A 877 47.55 20.23 38.18
CA SER A 877 46.96 21.52 38.55
C SER A 877 47.22 22.64 37.53
N ASN A 878 47.99 22.40 36.45
CA ASN A 878 48.36 23.43 35.47
C ASN A 878 47.11 24.07 34.91
N THR A 879 46.90 25.39 35.05
CA THR A 879 45.67 26.05 34.56
C THR A 879 45.91 26.81 33.26
N THR A 880 46.94 27.66 33.23
CA THR A 880 47.27 28.55 32.09
C THR A 880 48.76 28.54 31.74
N GLY A 881 49.57 27.75 32.44
CA GLY A 881 51.00 27.60 32.17
C GLY A 881 51.25 27.02 30.77
N ASN A 882 52.27 27.56 30.08
CA ASN A 882 52.61 27.24 28.70
C ASN A 882 54.03 26.68 28.58
N ASN A 883 54.28 25.90 27.51
CA ASN A 883 55.59 25.36 27.15
C ASN A 883 56.27 24.52 28.26
N ASN A 884 55.52 23.91 29.16
CA ASN A 884 56.09 23.06 30.21
C ASN A 884 56.24 21.62 29.73
N THR A 885 57.35 20.98 30.06
CA THR A 885 57.60 19.56 29.81
C THR A 885 57.75 18.84 31.15
N ALA A 886 56.87 17.89 31.44
CA ALA A 886 56.94 17.06 32.64
C ALA A 886 56.81 15.57 32.30
N SER A 887 57.61 14.73 32.93
CA SER A 887 57.59 13.28 32.73
C SER A 887 57.95 12.54 34.02
N GLY A 888 57.00 11.74 34.51
CA GLY A 888 57.05 11.10 35.83
C GLY A 888 55.67 11.11 36.50
N PHE A 889 55.47 10.21 37.46
CA PHE A 889 54.31 10.25 38.34
C PHE A 889 54.40 11.53 39.22
N GLU A 890 53.31 12.30 39.27
CA GLU A 890 53.22 13.58 40.00
C GLU A 890 54.34 14.60 39.65
N ALA A 891 54.98 14.46 38.48
CA ALA A 891 55.92 15.46 37.99
C ALA A 891 55.14 16.75 37.66
N PHE A 892 55.58 17.89 38.21
CA PHE A 892 54.99 19.21 38.01
C PHE A 892 53.52 19.33 38.49
N TYR A 893 53.17 18.64 39.59
CA TYR A 893 51.80 18.43 40.04
C TYR A 893 51.01 19.73 40.35
N ASN A 894 51.52 20.62 41.22
CA ASN A 894 50.80 21.80 41.69
C ASN A 894 50.95 23.06 40.82
N ASN A 895 51.60 22.99 39.64
CA ASN A 895 51.78 24.17 38.80
C ASN A 895 50.45 24.82 38.48
N THR A 896 50.33 26.15 38.55
CA THR A 896 49.08 26.85 38.19
C THR A 896 49.29 27.68 36.94
N THR A 897 50.31 28.54 36.91
CA THR A 897 50.59 29.48 35.81
C THR A 897 52.05 29.49 35.36
N GLY A 898 52.94 28.73 36.01
CA GLY A 898 54.36 28.67 35.67
C GLY A 898 54.60 28.21 34.22
N ILE A 899 55.60 28.79 33.56
CA ILE A 899 55.91 28.60 32.14
C ILE A 899 57.35 28.16 31.89
N ASN A 900 57.57 27.48 30.75
CA ASN A 900 58.88 27.03 30.26
C ASN A 900 59.65 26.12 31.25
N ASN A 901 58.96 25.40 32.14
CA ASN A 901 59.61 24.50 33.09
C ASN A 901 59.85 23.11 32.49
N THR A 902 60.92 22.44 32.91
CA THR A 902 61.27 21.07 32.56
C THR A 902 61.36 20.23 33.82
N ALA A 903 60.56 19.16 33.94
CA ALA A 903 60.47 18.30 35.13
C ALA A 903 60.54 16.81 34.74
N TYR A 904 61.74 16.22 34.83
CA TYR A 904 61.95 14.79 34.56
C TYR A 904 62.22 14.04 35.87
N GLY A 905 61.33 13.13 36.24
CA GLY A 905 61.46 12.31 37.44
C GLY A 905 60.20 12.28 38.29
N LEU A 906 60.14 11.29 39.19
CA LEU A 906 59.09 11.17 40.20
C LEU A 906 59.11 12.41 41.13
N GLN A 907 57.98 13.11 41.20
CA GLN A 907 57.78 14.32 42.03
C GLN A 907 58.78 15.47 41.78
N ALA A 908 59.39 15.55 40.60
CA ALA A 908 60.18 16.70 40.18
C ALA A 908 59.28 17.96 40.04
N LEU A 909 59.69 19.10 40.64
CA LEU A 909 58.90 20.34 40.70
C LEU A 909 57.46 20.16 41.25
N HIS A 910 57.26 19.30 42.26
CA HIS A 910 55.94 18.95 42.78
C HIS A 910 55.10 20.17 43.20
N GLU A 911 55.66 21.05 44.05
CA GLU A 911 54.97 22.21 44.63
C GLU A 911 55.11 23.52 43.81
N ASN A 912 55.60 23.45 42.56
CA ASN A 912 55.68 24.64 41.70
C ASN A 912 54.29 25.24 41.55
N THR A 913 54.11 26.55 41.73
CA THR A 913 52.82 27.21 41.54
C THR A 913 52.89 28.22 40.41
N THR A 914 53.90 29.10 40.44
CA THR A 914 54.11 30.17 39.45
C THR A 914 55.57 30.32 39.01
N GLY A 915 56.47 29.47 39.53
CA GLY A 915 57.89 29.46 39.16
C GLY A 915 58.10 29.16 37.67
N ASN A 916 59.06 29.86 37.05
CA ASN A 916 59.29 29.89 35.60
C ASN A 916 60.72 29.48 35.24
N ASN A 917 60.88 28.90 34.04
CA ASN A 917 62.17 28.51 33.46
C ASN A 917 63.03 27.60 34.35
N ASN A 918 62.42 26.78 35.22
CA ASN A 918 63.15 25.84 36.06
C ASN A 918 63.42 24.53 35.31
N THR A 919 64.60 23.95 35.51
CA THR A 919 64.98 22.62 35.00
C THR A 919 65.23 21.70 36.19
N ALA A 920 64.40 20.67 36.33
CA ALA A 920 64.45 19.66 37.39
C ALA A 920 64.58 18.27 36.75
N ASN A 921 65.67 17.57 37.03
CA ASN A 921 65.95 16.24 36.48
C ASN A 921 66.48 15.29 37.56
N GLY A 922 65.58 14.45 38.09
CA GLY A 922 65.86 13.46 39.11
C GLY A 922 64.67 13.23 40.06
N TYR A 923 64.88 12.40 41.07
CA TYR A 923 63.90 12.18 42.13
C TYR A 923 63.88 13.41 43.07
N ASN A 924 62.68 13.94 43.34
CA ASN A 924 62.46 15.07 44.26
C ASN A 924 63.29 16.34 44.00
N THR A 925 63.82 16.53 42.79
CA THR A 925 64.51 17.78 42.42
C THR A 925 63.53 18.96 42.41
N LEU A 926 63.89 20.05 43.10
CA LEU A 926 63.05 21.25 43.27
C LEU A 926 61.63 20.94 43.83
N HIS A 927 61.51 19.91 44.69
CA HIS A 927 60.21 19.43 45.20
C HIS A 927 59.36 20.56 45.81
N PHE A 928 59.91 21.37 46.71
CA PHE A 928 59.19 22.46 47.40
C PHE A 928 59.23 23.82 46.68
N ASN A 929 59.73 23.90 45.44
CA ASN A 929 59.83 25.17 44.72
C ASN A 929 58.44 25.71 44.46
N THR A 930 58.05 26.86 45.02
CA THR A 930 56.69 27.40 44.84
C THR A 930 56.67 28.52 43.80
N ILE A 931 57.59 29.48 43.93
CA ILE A 931 57.68 30.67 43.06
C ILE A 931 59.09 30.93 42.50
N GLY A 932 60.10 30.15 42.92
CA GLY A 932 61.47 30.32 42.47
C GLY A 932 61.61 30.16 40.95
N ILE A 933 62.45 31.00 40.33
CA ILE A 933 62.65 31.06 38.88
C ILE A 933 64.10 30.78 38.46
N ASN A 934 64.27 30.33 37.21
CA ASN A 934 65.55 30.09 36.55
C ASN A 934 66.49 29.12 37.32
N ASN A 935 65.95 28.18 38.10
CA ASN A 935 66.76 27.21 38.83
C ASN A 935 67.06 25.97 37.97
N VAL A 936 68.27 25.43 38.10
CA VAL A 936 68.68 24.15 37.49
C VAL A 936 69.00 23.18 38.63
N ALA A 937 68.34 22.04 38.67
CA ALA A 937 68.52 20.98 39.65
C ALA A 937 68.63 19.63 38.95
N ILE A 938 69.80 18.99 39.03
CA ILE A 938 70.09 17.71 38.36
C ILE A 938 70.72 16.76 39.36
N GLY A 939 70.02 15.67 39.71
CA GLY A 939 70.48 14.68 40.69
C GLY A 939 69.37 14.19 41.61
N TYR A 940 69.73 13.48 42.67
CA TYR A 940 68.79 13.09 43.73
C TYR A 940 68.67 14.24 44.74
N GLU A 941 67.45 14.73 45.00
CA GLU A 941 67.12 15.75 46.01
C GLU A 941 67.95 17.07 45.90
N SER A 942 68.40 17.40 44.69
CA SER A 942 69.00 18.71 44.40
C SER A 942 67.96 19.82 44.52
N LEU A 943 68.28 20.89 45.27
CA LEU A 943 67.41 22.03 45.56
C LEU A 943 66.04 21.64 46.17
N PHE A 944 66.01 20.55 46.97
CA PHE A 944 64.78 19.97 47.54
C PHE A 944 63.87 20.98 48.26
N SER A 945 64.43 21.73 49.22
CA SER A 945 63.72 22.70 50.06
C SER A 945 63.58 24.10 49.44
N ASN A 946 64.00 24.32 48.19
CA ASN A 946 63.94 25.64 47.54
C ASN A 946 62.49 26.08 47.47
N THR A 947 62.12 27.26 47.98
CA THR A 947 60.74 27.75 47.92
C THR A 947 60.62 28.96 47.01
N SER A 948 61.48 29.97 47.20
CA SER A 948 61.51 31.20 46.40
C SER A 948 62.92 31.62 45.96
N GLY A 949 63.95 30.81 46.22
CA GLY A 949 65.30 31.05 45.72
C GLY A 949 65.37 31.02 44.19
N ASN A 950 66.13 31.93 43.60
CA ASN A 950 66.19 32.15 42.14
C ASN A 950 67.60 32.05 41.58
N ASN A 951 67.69 31.63 40.31
CA ASN A 951 68.95 31.53 39.56
C ASN A 951 69.99 30.62 40.24
N ASN A 952 69.56 29.58 40.94
CA ASN A 952 70.45 28.59 41.55
C ASN A 952 70.74 27.44 40.58
N SER A 953 71.96 26.89 40.61
CA SER A 953 72.37 25.73 39.83
C SER A 953 72.93 24.65 40.76
N GLY A 954 72.16 23.58 40.98
CA GLY A 954 72.56 22.39 41.73
C GLY A 954 72.75 21.20 40.79
N ILE A 955 73.97 20.64 40.75
CA ILE A 955 74.30 19.46 39.94
C ILE A 955 75.03 18.43 40.82
N GLY A 956 74.30 17.40 41.23
CA GLY A 956 74.77 16.36 42.13
C GLY A 956 73.70 15.92 43.12
N VAL A 957 74.04 14.92 43.93
CA VAL A 957 73.17 14.43 45.01
C VAL A 957 73.18 15.42 46.17
N GLU A 958 71.99 15.82 46.61
CA GLU A 958 71.74 16.71 47.76
C GLU A 958 72.49 18.07 47.67
N THR A 959 72.70 18.56 46.44
CA THR A 959 73.23 19.92 46.22
C THR A 959 72.19 20.96 46.60
N LEU A 960 72.57 21.96 47.41
CA LEU A 960 71.65 23.02 47.88
C LEU A 960 70.36 22.48 48.53
N HIS A 961 70.44 21.33 49.22
CA HIS A 961 69.28 20.60 49.77
C HIS A 961 68.36 21.49 50.61
N GLU A 962 68.91 22.21 51.60
CA GLU A 962 68.16 23.08 52.53
C GLU A 962 67.94 24.51 52.01
N ASN A 963 68.33 24.82 50.77
CA ASN A 963 68.19 26.18 50.24
C ASN A 963 66.72 26.54 50.23
N THR A 964 66.29 27.63 50.85
CA THR A 964 64.88 28.04 50.87
C THR A 964 64.66 29.29 50.02
N THR A 965 65.45 30.34 50.32
CA THR A 965 65.32 31.67 49.70
C THR A 965 66.63 32.21 49.13
N GLY A 966 67.74 31.47 49.29
CA GLY A 966 69.05 31.83 48.73
C GLY A 966 69.03 31.86 47.21
N ASN A 967 69.74 32.84 46.62
CA ASN A 967 69.75 33.14 45.19
C ASN A 967 71.17 33.10 44.62
N LEU A 968 71.27 32.89 43.31
CA LEU A 968 72.53 32.99 42.55
C LEU A 968 73.63 32.02 43.06
N ASN A 969 73.25 30.90 43.68
CA ASN A 969 74.19 29.91 44.17
C ASN A 969 74.48 28.84 43.09
N THR A 970 75.74 28.47 42.92
CA THR A 970 76.18 27.37 42.06
C THR A 970 76.79 26.27 42.93
N ALA A 971 76.24 25.06 42.90
CA ALA A 971 76.66 23.91 43.68
C ALA A 971 76.86 22.68 42.79
N SER A 972 78.05 22.08 42.84
CA SER A 972 78.42 20.89 42.05
C SER A 972 79.16 19.88 42.92
N GLY A 973 78.66 18.64 42.98
CA GLY A 973 79.23 17.55 43.79
C GLY A 973 78.28 17.03 44.89
N TYR A 974 78.70 16.01 45.63
CA TYR A 974 77.91 15.44 46.73
C TYR A 974 77.83 16.42 47.91
N GLN A 975 76.60 16.76 48.33
CA GLN A 975 76.30 17.68 49.45
C GLN A 975 77.02 19.04 49.38
N ALA A 976 77.30 19.56 48.18
CA ALA A 976 77.82 20.92 48.01
C ALA A 976 76.72 21.94 48.38
N LEU A 977 77.06 22.92 49.24
CA LEU A 977 76.11 23.89 49.81
C LEU A 977 74.87 23.27 50.50
N TYR A 978 74.97 22.05 51.03
CA TYR A 978 73.85 21.27 51.60
C TYR A 978 72.96 22.08 52.57
N SER A 979 73.55 22.74 53.57
CA SER A 979 72.83 23.47 54.62
C SER A 979 72.52 24.94 54.29
N ASN A 980 72.77 25.41 53.05
CA ASN A 980 72.49 26.80 52.69
C ASN A 980 70.99 27.06 52.87
N THR A 981 70.58 28.18 53.47
CA THR A 981 69.14 28.49 53.64
C THR A 981 68.78 29.78 52.90
N ASN A 982 69.50 30.85 53.17
CA ASN A 982 69.30 32.19 52.59
C ASN A 982 70.61 32.86 52.11
N GLY A 983 71.74 32.15 52.18
CA GLY A 983 73.01 32.59 51.60
C GLY A 983 72.90 32.77 50.08
N ASN A 984 73.54 33.82 49.55
CA ASN A 984 73.44 34.25 48.16
C ASN A 984 74.83 34.32 47.49
N ASN A 985 74.87 34.17 46.17
CA ASN A 985 76.07 34.30 45.33
C ASN A 985 77.22 33.34 45.71
N ASN A 986 76.92 32.18 46.30
CA ASN A 986 77.96 31.21 46.66
C ASN A 986 78.27 30.25 45.50
N THR A 987 79.55 29.96 45.27
CA THR A 987 80.03 28.94 44.32
C THR A 987 80.71 27.82 45.07
N ALA A 988 80.15 26.61 45.02
CA ALA A 988 80.69 25.41 45.65
C ALA A 988 80.90 24.31 44.60
N ASN A 989 82.13 23.85 44.41
CA ASN A 989 82.45 22.77 43.48
C ASN A 989 83.39 21.77 44.14
N GLY A 990 82.86 20.59 44.49
CA GLY A 990 83.58 19.53 45.18
C GLY A 990 82.73 18.80 46.22
N TYR A 991 83.23 17.65 46.66
CA TYR A 991 82.64 16.91 47.77
C TYR A 991 82.64 17.77 49.04
N HIS A 992 81.47 18.00 49.61
CA HIS A 992 81.27 18.79 50.84
C HIS A 992 81.78 20.26 50.78
N ALA A 993 81.97 20.83 49.58
CA ALA A 993 82.30 22.25 49.43
C ALA A 993 81.18 23.14 50.04
N LEU A 994 81.54 24.07 50.94
CA LEU A 994 80.59 24.95 51.65
C LEU A 994 79.43 24.22 52.38
N ARG A 995 79.61 22.95 52.77
CA ARG A 995 78.52 22.08 53.24
C ARG A 995 77.64 22.68 54.34
N ALA A 996 78.24 23.30 55.36
CA ALA A 996 77.53 23.85 56.51
C ALA A 996 77.27 25.37 56.44
N ASN A 997 77.47 26.01 55.28
CA ASN A 997 77.06 27.41 55.07
C ASN A 997 75.54 27.53 55.22
N THR A 998 75.03 28.45 56.03
CA THR A 998 73.59 28.67 56.22
C THR A 998 73.15 30.02 55.66
N SER A 999 73.89 31.08 55.95
CA SER A 999 73.60 32.46 55.53
C SER A 999 74.77 33.21 54.90
N GLY A 1000 75.98 32.65 54.94
CA GLY A 1000 77.17 33.24 54.30
C GLY A 1000 76.95 33.54 52.83
N THR A 1001 77.52 34.64 52.34
CA THR A 1001 77.30 35.18 50.99
C THR A 1001 78.60 35.43 50.24
N ASN A 1002 78.54 35.42 48.90
CA ASN A 1002 79.67 35.70 48.00
C ASN A 1002 80.89 34.79 48.23
N ASN A 1003 80.70 33.56 48.73
CA ASN A 1003 81.81 32.64 48.98
C ASN A 1003 82.13 31.79 47.74
N VAL A 1004 83.41 31.56 47.48
CA VAL A 1004 83.91 30.64 46.44
C VAL A 1004 84.63 29.50 47.12
N SER A 1005 84.26 28.25 46.82
CA SER A 1005 84.79 27.04 47.43
C SER A 1005 84.99 25.97 46.36
N ILE A 1006 86.25 25.68 46.02
CA ILE A 1006 86.59 24.72 44.97
C ILE A 1006 87.56 23.67 45.54
N GLY A 1007 87.06 22.44 45.71
CA GLY A 1007 87.83 21.29 46.20
C GLY A 1007 87.13 20.50 47.31
N TYR A 1008 87.78 19.43 47.76
CA TYR A 1008 87.29 18.55 48.83
C TYR A 1008 87.30 19.28 50.18
N GLU A 1009 86.12 19.37 50.84
CA GLU A 1009 85.92 19.99 52.17
C GLU A 1009 86.49 21.42 52.32
N SER A 1010 86.64 22.15 51.20
CA SER A 1010 86.88 23.59 51.23
C SER A 1010 85.70 24.30 51.89
N LEU A 1011 85.99 25.27 52.79
CA LEU A 1011 85.00 26.08 53.51
C LEU A 1011 83.90 25.26 54.24
N PHE A 1012 84.22 24.06 54.71
CA PHE A 1012 83.26 23.09 55.26
C PHE A 1012 82.32 23.65 56.34
N VAL A 1013 82.85 24.37 57.35
CA VAL A 1013 82.10 24.95 58.49
C VAL A 1013 81.78 26.45 58.32
N ASN A 1014 81.73 26.98 57.09
CA ASN A 1014 81.50 28.41 56.83
C ASN A 1014 80.05 28.85 57.03
N VAL A 1015 79.53 28.83 58.28
CA VAL A 1015 78.12 29.05 58.61
C VAL A 1015 77.59 30.41 58.10
N ASN A 1016 78.22 31.51 58.55
CA ASN A 1016 77.78 32.88 58.25
C ASN A 1016 78.86 33.75 57.57
N GLY A 1017 80.10 33.26 57.45
CA GLY A 1017 81.21 34.03 56.88
C GLY A 1017 80.96 34.41 55.42
N GLY A 1018 81.24 35.65 55.04
CA GLY A 1018 81.03 36.17 53.69
C GLY A 1018 82.31 36.58 52.97
N ASN A 1019 82.23 36.60 51.64
CA ASN A 1019 83.30 37.02 50.73
C ASN A 1019 84.60 36.18 50.86
N ASN A 1020 84.50 34.91 51.28
CA ASN A 1020 85.66 34.03 51.40
C ASN A 1020 85.93 33.26 50.09
N SER A 1021 87.21 33.06 49.76
CA SER A 1021 87.64 32.32 48.57
C SER A 1021 88.59 31.18 48.97
N GLY A 1022 88.09 29.95 48.98
CA GLY A 1022 88.84 28.72 49.21
C GLY A 1022 89.03 27.93 47.90
N VAL A 1023 90.29 27.69 47.51
CA VAL A 1023 90.63 26.89 46.32
C VAL A 1023 91.70 25.86 46.70
N GLY A 1024 91.29 24.60 46.82
CA GLY A 1024 92.14 23.50 47.26
C GLY A 1024 91.41 22.51 48.14
N VAL A 1025 92.16 21.58 48.72
CA VAL A 1025 91.64 20.57 49.67
C VAL A 1025 91.75 21.14 51.08
N GLU A 1026 90.64 21.10 51.83
CA GLU A 1026 90.53 21.57 53.22
C GLU A 1026 90.95 23.03 53.45
N THR A 1027 90.86 23.89 52.43
CA THR A 1027 91.08 25.34 52.59
C THR A 1027 89.98 25.96 53.43
N LEU A 1028 90.35 26.84 54.38
CA LEU A 1028 89.39 27.53 55.27
C LEU A 1028 88.37 26.59 55.95
N LYS A 1029 88.73 25.32 56.17
CA LYS A 1029 87.79 24.26 56.57
C LYS A 1029 86.94 24.61 57.81
N ASN A 1030 87.55 25.29 58.79
CA ASN A 1030 86.92 25.67 60.06
C ASN A 1030 86.50 27.16 60.11
N ASN A 1031 86.51 27.87 58.98
CA ASN A 1031 86.31 29.32 58.94
C ASN A 1031 84.87 29.73 59.28
N THR A 1032 84.73 30.83 60.02
CA THR A 1032 83.48 31.58 60.22
C THR A 1032 83.67 33.10 60.03
N GLY A 1033 84.90 33.55 59.74
CA GLY A 1033 85.20 34.96 59.47
C GLY A 1033 84.98 35.36 58.00
N ASP A 1034 85.26 36.62 57.69
CA ASP A 1034 84.92 37.26 56.42
C ASP A 1034 86.15 37.66 55.59
N ASN A 1035 85.98 37.78 54.27
CA ASN A 1035 86.98 38.34 53.34
C ASN A 1035 88.31 37.56 53.28
N ASN A 1036 88.33 36.27 53.61
CA ASN A 1036 89.55 35.47 53.61
C ASN A 1036 89.81 34.83 52.23
N THR A 1037 91.08 34.79 51.80
CA THR A 1037 91.52 34.12 50.56
C THR A 1037 92.51 33.01 50.90
N ALA A 1038 92.25 31.78 50.48
CA ALA A 1038 93.09 30.62 50.71
C ALA A 1038 93.23 29.78 49.42
N ASN A 1039 94.46 29.60 48.96
CA ASN A 1039 94.76 28.78 47.78
C ASN A 1039 95.93 27.82 48.06
N GLY A 1040 95.65 26.51 48.01
CA GLY A 1040 96.60 25.44 48.31
C GLY A 1040 95.96 24.28 49.09
N TYR A 1041 96.72 23.20 49.34
CA TYR A 1041 96.30 22.16 50.28
C TYR A 1041 96.42 22.71 51.71
N GLN A 1042 95.32 22.64 52.49
CA GLN A 1042 95.23 23.10 53.88
C GLN A 1042 95.66 24.57 54.11
N ALA A 1043 95.39 25.45 53.14
CA ALA A 1043 95.62 26.89 53.31
C ALA A 1043 94.54 27.53 54.23
N LEU A 1044 94.95 28.34 55.21
CA LEU A 1044 94.11 28.85 56.31
C LEU A 1044 93.32 27.76 57.06
N LEU A 1045 93.90 26.58 57.27
CA LEU A 1045 93.25 25.48 58.03
C LEU A 1045 92.97 25.87 59.49
N THR A 1046 93.89 26.62 60.11
CA THR A 1046 93.79 27.08 61.50
C THR A 1046 92.82 28.25 61.67
N ASN A 1047 92.41 28.92 60.59
CA ASN A 1047 91.51 30.08 60.66
C ASN A 1047 90.10 29.66 61.10
N THR A 1048 89.60 30.27 62.18
CA THR A 1048 88.27 29.99 62.75
C THR A 1048 87.36 31.20 62.75
N SER A 1049 87.82 32.37 63.22
CA SER A 1049 87.05 33.62 63.22
C SER A 1049 87.83 34.82 62.68
N GLY A 1050 89.04 34.59 62.17
CA GLY A 1050 89.88 35.59 61.55
C GLY A 1050 89.31 36.07 60.22
N SER A 1051 89.50 37.36 59.93
CA SER A 1051 88.93 38.05 58.76
C SER A 1051 90.00 38.85 58.01
N SER A 1052 89.80 38.99 56.69
CA SER A 1052 90.72 39.65 55.75
C SER A 1052 92.11 38.99 55.67
N ASN A 1053 92.21 37.68 55.93
CA ASN A 1053 93.47 36.94 55.85
C ASN A 1053 93.71 36.40 54.43
N THR A 1054 94.97 36.33 54.02
CA THR A 1054 95.36 35.79 52.70
C THR A 1054 96.44 34.72 52.86
N ALA A 1055 96.19 33.51 52.37
CA ALA A 1055 97.16 32.44 52.30
C ALA A 1055 97.30 31.87 50.88
N LEU A 1056 98.54 31.80 50.39
CA LEU A 1056 98.87 31.26 49.07
C LEU A 1056 100.03 30.27 49.18
N GLY A 1057 99.72 28.97 49.11
CA GLY A 1057 100.68 27.88 49.16
C GLY A 1057 100.19 26.65 49.93
N TYR A 1058 100.87 25.52 49.74
CA TYR A 1058 100.71 24.32 50.56
C TYR A 1058 100.98 24.65 52.03
N HIS A 1059 100.01 24.43 52.93
CA HIS A 1059 100.10 24.78 54.36
C HIS A 1059 100.50 26.26 54.63
N ALA A 1060 100.05 27.22 53.81
CA ALA A 1060 100.12 28.63 54.17
C ALA A 1060 98.99 28.96 55.17
N ASP A 1061 99.30 29.47 56.37
CA ASP A 1061 98.33 29.55 57.47
C ASP A 1061 98.60 30.70 58.47
N VAL A 1062 97.71 30.83 59.46
CA VAL A 1062 97.81 31.69 60.65
C VAL A 1062 98.19 30.85 61.88
N SER A 1063 98.95 31.40 62.84
CA SER A 1063 99.30 30.69 64.10
C SER A 1063 98.14 30.62 65.11
N SER A 1064 97.06 31.35 64.85
CA SER A 1064 95.90 31.48 65.73
C SER A 1064 94.67 31.81 64.89
N GLY A 1065 93.56 31.13 65.14
CA GLY A 1065 92.37 31.20 64.29
C GLY A 1065 91.61 32.53 64.27
N ALA A 1066 92.02 33.50 65.11
CA ALA A 1066 91.39 34.82 65.25
C ALA A 1066 92.28 35.98 64.75
N LEU A 1067 93.40 35.71 64.06
CA LEU A 1067 94.20 36.77 63.44
C LEU A 1067 93.42 37.47 62.32
N THR A 1068 93.76 38.73 62.03
CA THR A 1068 93.05 39.58 61.07
C THR A 1068 94.00 40.39 60.22
N ASN A 1069 93.65 40.61 58.94
CA ASN A 1069 94.52 41.31 57.98
C ASN A 1069 95.95 40.70 57.95
N ALA A 1070 96.02 39.36 57.97
CA ALA A 1070 97.26 38.61 58.07
C ALA A 1070 97.52 37.84 56.76
N THR A 1071 98.69 38.04 56.17
CA THR A 1071 99.05 37.51 54.85
C THR A 1071 100.23 36.56 54.92
N ALA A 1072 100.09 35.35 54.40
CA ALA A 1072 101.12 34.33 54.31
C ALA A 1072 101.26 33.83 52.85
N ILE A 1073 102.42 34.07 52.23
CA ILE A 1073 102.68 33.68 50.83
C ILE A 1073 103.91 32.77 50.78
N GLY A 1074 103.73 31.54 50.29
CA GLY A 1074 104.77 30.50 50.20
C GLY A 1074 104.40 29.22 50.95
N ALA A 1075 104.98 28.09 50.55
CA ALA A 1075 104.70 26.79 51.17
C ALA A 1075 105.16 26.76 52.65
N GLY A 1076 104.26 26.40 53.56
CA GLY A 1076 104.52 26.38 55.00
C GLY A 1076 104.71 27.76 55.65
N ALA A 1077 104.34 28.85 54.97
CA ALA A 1077 104.39 30.20 55.54
C ALA A 1077 103.30 30.36 56.61
N VAL A 1078 103.69 30.63 57.87
CA VAL A 1078 102.74 30.83 58.98
C VAL A 1078 102.87 32.24 59.55
N VAL A 1079 101.82 33.06 59.52
CA VAL A 1079 101.80 34.42 60.08
C VAL A 1079 101.28 34.42 61.53
N ASP A 1080 101.94 35.19 62.40
CA ASP A 1080 101.85 35.12 63.86
C ASP A 1080 101.10 36.30 64.54
N ALA A 1081 100.78 37.36 63.79
CA ALA A 1081 100.09 38.56 64.29
C ALA A 1081 99.16 39.18 63.24
N SER A 1082 98.15 39.93 63.69
CA SER A 1082 97.28 40.73 62.82
C SER A 1082 98.02 41.90 62.17
N ASN A 1083 97.58 42.31 60.98
CA ASN A 1083 98.17 43.40 60.17
C ASN A 1083 99.64 43.12 59.75
N LYS A 1084 99.99 41.85 59.52
CA LYS A 1084 101.35 41.41 59.19
C LYS A 1084 101.36 40.64 57.87
N ILE A 1085 102.37 40.91 57.04
CA ILE A 1085 102.67 40.14 55.84
C ILE A 1085 103.92 39.28 56.11
N ARG A 1086 103.84 37.99 55.76
CA ARG A 1086 104.95 37.06 55.68
C ARG A 1086 105.10 36.55 54.25
N LEU A 1087 106.31 36.72 53.73
CA LEU A 1087 106.76 36.15 52.46
C LEU A 1087 107.76 35.04 52.76
N GLY A 1088 107.44 33.82 52.37
CA GLY A 1088 108.24 32.63 52.65
C GLY A 1088 108.03 32.01 54.02
N ASN A 1089 108.67 30.86 54.22
CA ASN A 1089 108.79 30.17 55.50
C ASN A 1089 110.22 30.36 56.08
N SER A 1090 110.51 29.70 57.20
CA SER A 1090 111.78 29.84 57.90
C SER A 1090 112.98 29.12 57.22
N SER A 1091 112.77 28.42 56.09
CA SER A 1091 113.85 27.86 55.24
C SER A 1091 114.14 28.70 53.98
N VAL A 1092 113.42 29.82 53.75
CA VAL A 1092 113.74 30.73 52.65
C VAL A 1092 115.03 31.52 52.96
N THR A 1093 115.98 31.48 52.02
CA THR A 1093 117.31 32.10 52.17
C THR A 1093 117.43 33.47 51.50
N VAL A 1094 116.67 33.74 50.44
CA VAL A 1094 116.66 35.00 49.69
C VAL A 1094 115.23 35.36 49.28
N ILE A 1095 114.88 36.64 49.34
CA ILE A 1095 113.69 37.22 48.69
C ILE A 1095 114.21 38.18 47.61
N GLU A 1096 114.02 37.84 46.34
CA GLU A 1096 114.49 38.65 45.21
C GLU A 1096 113.41 39.64 44.75
N GLY A 1097 113.82 40.89 44.51
CA GLY A 1097 112.98 41.93 43.94
C GLY A 1097 113.81 42.87 43.07
N GLN A 1098 113.36 43.13 41.84
CA GLN A 1098 114.10 43.95 40.87
C GLN A 1098 114.14 45.44 41.24
N VAL A 1099 113.22 45.90 42.10
CA VAL A 1099 113.11 47.29 42.57
C VAL A 1099 112.89 47.32 44.08
N ALA A 1100 113.36 48.39 44.74
CA ALA A 1100 113.21 48.57 46.19
C ALA A 1100 111.78 48.96 46.59
N TYR A 1101 111.38 48.61 47.83
CA TYR A 1101 110.11 49.05 48.41
C TYR A 1101 110.07 50.56 48.61
N THR A 1102 109.03 51.21 48.13
CA THR A 1102 108.78 52.65 48.29
C THR A 1102 107.66 52.90 49.31
N PHE A 1103 107.86 53.88 50.19
CA PHE A 1103 106.87 54.28 51.20
C PHE A 1103 106.40 55.71 50.92
N PRO A 1104 105.08 55.99 50.85
CA PRO A 1104 104.58 57.35 50.63
C PRO A 1104 105.05 58.31 51.74
N SER A 1105 105.69 59.42 51.33
CA SER A 1105 106.27 60.41 52.26
C SER A 1105 106.12 61.85 51.74
N ASP A 1106 104.94 62.20 51.26
CA ASP A 1106 104.57 63.56 50.86
C ASP A 1106 104.23 64.41 52.09
N GLY A 1107 104.71 65.65 52.15
CA GLY A 1107 104.45 66.56 53.28
C GLY A 1107 102.97 66.90 53.48
N ARG A 1108 102.14 66.86 52.42
CA ARG A 1108 100.69 67.12 52.48
C ARG A 1108 99.92 66.09 53.31
N PHE A 1109 100.48 64.90 53.48
CA PHE A 1109 99.88 63.81 54.24
C PHE A 1109 100.56 63.59 55.61
N LYS A 1110 101.40 64.53 56.05
CA LYS A 1110 102.04 64.54 57.38
C LYS A 1110 101.47 65.68 58.22
N THR A 1111 101.03 65.36 59.43
CA THR A 1111 100.58 66.33 60.45
C THR A 1111 101.49 66.27 61.67
N ASN A 1112 101.41 67.27 62.56
CA ASN A 1112 102.25 67.38 63.76
C ASN A 1112 103.76 67.27 63.47
N ILE A 1113 104.20 67.78 62.31
CA ILE A 1113 105.60 67.75 61.87
C ILE A 1113 106.46 68.52 62.88
N SER A 1114 107.41 67.83 63.50
CA SER A 1114 108.29 68.35 64.54
C SER A 1114 109.70 67.78 64.36
N GLU A 1115 110.72 68.58 64.67
CA GLU A 1115 112.13 68.20 64.51
C GLU A 1115 112.71 67.42 65.70
N ASN A 1116 111.88 67.07 66.71
CA ASN A 1116 112.26 66.36 67.94
C ASN A 1116 112.53 64.84 67.73
N VAL A 1117 113.09 64.47 66.57
CA VAL A 1117 113.78 63.20 66.39
C VAL A 1117 115.02 63.20 67.28
N LYS A 1118 115.31 62.12 68.01
CA LYS A 1118 116.59 61.98 68.73
C LYS A 1118 117.64 61.41 67.81
N GLY A 1119 118.75 62.11 67.64
CA GLY A 1119 119.87 61.66 66.85
C GLY A 1119 120.91 60.92 67.68
N LEU A 1120 121.98 61.62 68.03
CA LEU A 1120 123.25 61.06 68.47
C LEU A 1120 123.15 60.34 69.81
N ASP A 1121 122.38 60.89 70.76
CA ASP A 1121 122.17 60.26 72.08
C ASP A 1121 121.53 58.87 71.96
N PHE A 1122 120.53 58.72 71.07
CA PHE A 1122 119.89 57.42 70.82
C PHE A 1122 120.82 56.48 70.06
N ILE A 1123 121.43 56.93 68.97
CA ILE A 1123 122.33 56.11 68.14
C ILE A 1123 123.55 55.59 68.92
N MET A 1124 124.16 56.42 69.78
CA MET A 1124 125.34 56.02 70.57
C MET A 1124 125.05 54.97 71.65
N ARG A 1125 123.76 54.73 71.98
CA ARG A 1125 123.33 53.68 72.90
C ARG A 1125 123.03 52.35 72.20
N LEU A 1126 123.05 52.32 70.86
CA LEU A 1126 122.85 51.10 70.07
C LEU A 1126 124.14 50.28 69.96
N ARG A 1127 124.01 48.96 70.08
CA ARG A 1127 125.15 48.02 70.00
C ARG A 1127 125.03 47.13 68.75
N PRO A 1128 125.81 47.36 67.68
CA PRO A 1128 125.87 46.45 66.55
C PRO A 1128 126.37 45.07 66.97
N VAL A 1129 125.75 44.02 66.43
CA VAL A 1129 126.10 42.61 66.69
C VAL A 1129 126.15 41.80 65.39
N ILE A 1130 126.83 40.66 65.46
CA ILE A 1130 126.87 39.65 64.41
C ILE A 1130 126.26 38.37 64.97
N TYR A 1131 125.37 37.71 64.21
CA TYR A 1131 124.67 36.51 64.67
C TYR A 1131 124.29 35.57 63.52
N ASN A 1132 124.10 34.30 63.86
CA ASN A 1132 123.35 33.33 63.05
C ASN A 1132 121.96 33.20 63.66
N PHE A 1133 120.91 33.23 62.83
CA PHE A 1133 119.53 33.13 63.31
C PHE A 1133 119.10 31.66 63.45
N GLN A 1134 118.57 31.27 64.62
CA GLN A 1134 118.12 29.89 64.87
C GLN A 1134 116.73 29.67 64.26
N THR A 1135 116.67 29.52 62.94
CA THR A 1135 115.43 29.49 62.15
C THR A 1135 114.49 28.38 62.62
N LYS A 1136 115.00 27.19 62.95
CA LYS A 1136 114.19 26.08 63.44
C LYS A 1136 113.42 26.43 64.73
N LYS A 1137 114.09 27.02 65.74
CA LYS A 1137 113.44 27.40 67.00
C LYS A 1137 112.42 28.51 66.81
N TYR A 1138 112.67 29.43 65.88
CA TYR A 1138 111.70 30.47 65.54
C TYR A 1138 110.47 29.87 64.85
N ASP A 1139 110.66 28.89 63.94
CA ASP A 1139 109.60 28.15 63.28
C ASP A 1139 108.73 27.34 64.28
N GLU A 1140 109.35 26.72 65.28
CA GLU A 1140 108.66 26.06 66.39
C GLU A 1140 107.88 27.07 67.27
N PHE A 1141 108.49 28.22 67.61
CA PHE A 1141 107.86 29.27 68.43
C PHE A 1141 106.59 29.84 67.79
N ILE A 1142 106.62 30.18 66.51
CA ILE A 1142 105.48 30.78 65.79
C ILE A 1142 104.40 29.78 65.40
N LYS A 1143 104.70 28.48 65.30
CA LYS A 1143 103.70 27.43 65.04
C LYS A 1143 103.02 26.97 66.33
N GLY A 1144 103.69 27.07 67.48
CA GLY A 1144 103.13 26.76 68.79
C GLY A 1144 102.64 25.31 68.93
N ASP A 1145 101.67 25.07 69.80
CA ASP A 1145 101.07 23.74 70.02
C ASP A 1145 100.15 23.25 68.89
N ALA A 1146 99.90 24.06 67.86
CA ALA A 1146 98.82 23.86 66.88
C ALA A 1146 99.00 22.66 65.92
N ASN A 1147 100.08 21.88 66.03
CA ASN A 1147 100.43 20.87 65.02
C ASN A 1147 101.16 19.63 65.57
N LYS A 1148 100.74 19.10 66.73
CA LYS A 1148 101.35 17.89 67.34
C LYS A 1148 100.91 16.56 66.72
N ASP A 1149 99.76 16.50 66.07
CA ASP A 1149 99.16 15.24 65.57
C ASP A 1149 99.32 14.99 64.05
N VAL A 1150 99.95 15.90 63.30
CA VAL A 1150 100.14 15.74 61.85
C VAL A 1150 101.48 15.04 61.56
N LYS A 1151 101.43 13.77 61.15
CA LYS A 1151 102.60 12.93 60.79
C LYS A 1151 103.35 13.35 59.51
N PHE A 1152 103.08 14.53 58.95
CA PHE A 1152 103.68 15.05 57.71
C PHE A 1152 104.61 16.25 57.95
N ALA A 1153 105.40 16.21 59.03
CA ALA A 1153 106.62 17.01 59.16
C ALA A 1153 107.72 16.49 58.21
N SER A 1154 107.46 16.44 56.90
CA SER A 1154 108.39 15.94 55.90
C SER A 1154 109.46 16.98 55.57
N TYR A 1155 110.63 16.84 56.22
CA TYR A 1155 111.92 17.32 55.72
C TYR A 1155 111.97 18.80 55.26
N THR A 1156 111.49 19.73 56.09
CA THR A 1156 111.91 21.13 55.97
C THR A 1156 113.39 21.22 56.36
N ASP A 1157 114.27 21.41 55.38
CA ASP A 1157 115.70 21.57 55.60
C ASP A 1157 116.04 23.04 55.95
N TYR A 1158 116.50 23.26 57.17
CA TYR A 1158 116.93 24.57 57.67
C TYR A 1158 118.46 24.78 57.53
N SER A 1159 119.20 23.79 57.05
CA SER A 1159 120.67 23.77 57.10
C SER A 1159 121.32 24.90 56.31
N GLU A 1160 120.72 25.36 55.22
CA GLU A 1160 121.20 26.53 54.48
C GLU A 1160 120.78 27.86 55.13
N SER A 1161 119.61 27.96 55.78
CA SER A 1161 119.16 29.22 56.40
C SER A 1161 119.87 29.51 57.72
N GLU A 1162 120.22 28.49 58.53
CA GLU A 1162 120.98 28.68 59.77
C GLU A 1162 122.47 29.03 59.53
N LYS A 1163 123.04 28.71 58.36
CA LYS A 1163 124.42 29.08 57.98
C LYS A 1163 124.60 30.58 57.70
N ILE A 1164 123.51 31.30 57.42
CA ILE A 1164 123.58 32.73 57.04
C ILE A 1164 124.03 33.56 58.25
N ARG A 1165 125.12 34.31 58.06
CA ARG A 1165 125.69 35.23 59.05
C ARG A 1165 125.13 36.63 58.83
N HIS A 1166 124.37 37.14 59.79
CA HIS A 1166 123.74 38.45 59.76
C HIS A 1166 124.55 39.47 60.58
N ASN A 1167 124.49 40.73 60.16
CA ASN A 1167 124.91 41.89 60.95
C ASN A 1167 123.65 42.69 61.31
N GLY A 1168 123.51 43.17 62.55
CA GLY A 1168 122.29 43.85 62.99
C GLY A 1168 122.31 44.30 64.45
N PHE A 1169 121.12 44.43 65.04
CA PHE A 1169 120.94 44.81 66.45
C PHE A 1169 120.03 43.80 67.17
N ILE A 1170 120.14 43.73 68.51
CA ILE A 1170 119.19 42.97 69.34
C ILE A 1170 117.99 43.87 69.65
N ALA A 1171 116.79 43.48 69.22
CA ALA A 1171 115.59 44.31 69.28
C ALA A 1171 115.25 44.84 70.68
N GLN A 1172 115.42 44.01 71.71
CA GLN A 1172 115.22 44.36 73.12
C GLN A 1172 116.22 45.42 73.61
N GLU A 1173 117.47 45.40 73.10
CA GLU A 1173 118.47 46.42 73.41
C GLU A 1173 118.12 47.76 72.75
N VAL A 1174 117.56 47.73 71.52
CA VAL A 1174 117.08 48.95 70.84
C VAL A 1174 115.86 49.55 71.55
N GLU A 1175 114.90 48.73 71.97
CA GLU A 1175 113.73 49.21 72.73
C GLU A 1175 114.16 49.93 74.02
N LYS A 1176 115.12 49.33 74.73
CA LYS A 1176 115.71 49.91 75.95
C LYS A 1176 116.40 51.24 75.63
N ALA A 1177 117.26 51.28 74.61
CA ALA A 1177 117.96 52.50 74.21
C ALA A 1177 116.98 53.64 73.85
N ALA A 1178 115.89 53.32 73.12
CA ALA A 1178 114.86 54.28 72.76
C ALA A 1178 114.16 54.88 73.99
N LYS A 1179 113.76 54.02 74.95
CA LYS A 1179 113.14 54.44 76.22
C LYS A 1179 114.07 55.29 77.08
N GLU A 1180 115.34 54.90 77.22
CA GLU A 1180 116.32 55.65 78.02
C GLU A 1180 116.69 57.00 77.40
N SER A 1181 116.50 57.19 76.08
CA SER A 1181 116.69 58.46 75.36
C SER A 1181 115.42 59.31 75.26
N ASP A 1182 114.32 58.91 75.92
CA ASP A 1182 112.98 59.51 75.78
C ASP A 1182 112.57 59.67 74.29
N TYR A 1183 112.81 58.62 73.51
CA TYR A 1183 112.51 58.59 72.09
C TYR A 1183 111.46 57.53 71.76
N GLN A 1184 110.30 57.98 71.28
CA GLN A 1184 109.28 57.09 70.72
C GLN A 1184 109.69 56.66 69.31
N PHE A 1185 110.58 55.67 69.23
CA PHE A 1185 111.07 55.11 67.98
C PHE A 1185 110.15 54.01 67.44
N ASP A 1186 109.66 54.19 66.21
CA ASP A 1186 108.76 53.29 65.50
C ASP A 1186 109.49 52.13 64.78
N GLY A 1187 110.82 52.12 64.81
CA GLY A 1187 111.65 51.06 64.20
C GLY A 1187 111.78 49.77 65.01
N VAL A 1188 111.27 49.71 66.25
CA VAL A 1188 111.20 48.48 67.05
C VAL A 1188 109.77 47.98 67.12
N VAL A 1189 109.55 46.75 66.68
CA VAL A 1189 108.27 46.05 66.87
C VAL A 1189 108.38 45.24 68.16
N THR A 1190 107.67 45.69 69.20
CA THR A 1190 107.59 45.00 70.48
C THR A 1190 106.45 43.97 70.46
N PRO A 1191 106.64 42.78 71.06
CA PRO A 1191 105.62 41.75 71.08
C PRO A 1191 104.51 42.11 72.06
N LYS A 1192 103.26 42.06 71.60
CA LYS A 1192 102.08 42.43 72.41
C LYS A 1192 101.60 41.29 73.32
N ASN A 1193 102.10 40.07 73.09
CA ASN A 1193 101.75 38.86 73.83
C ASN A 1193 102.90 37.83 73.72
N SER A 1194 102.78 36.70 74.44
CA SER A 1194 103.81 35.65 74.52
C SER A 1194 104.05 34.84 73.24
N LYS A 1195 103.25 35.02 72.18
CA LYS A 1195 103.38 34.35 70.88
C LYS A 1195 103.93 35.25 69.77
N GLU A 1196 104.06 36.55 70.01
CA GLU A 1196 104.72 37.47 69.09
C GLU A 1196 106.23 37.51 69.37
N ALA A 1197 107.04 37.58 68.31
CA ALA A 1197 108.47 37.82 68.43
C ALA A 1197 108.79 39.32 68.26
N TYR A 1198 109.84 39.79 68.94
CA TYR A 1198 110.42 41.10 68.68
C TYR A 1198 110.90 41.22 67.22
N GLY A 1199 110.70 42.40 66.62
CA GLY A 1199 111.17 42.72 65.27
C GLY A 1199 111.89 44.07 65.19
N LEU A 1200 112.72 44.23 64.15
CA LEU A 1200 113.40 45.48 63.83
C LEU A 1200 113.19 45.90 62.38
N SER A 1201 112.76 47.15 62.20
CA SER A 1201 112.65 47.82 60.91
C SER A 1201 113.93 48.60 60.64
N TYR A 1202 114.96 47.94 60.10
CA TYR A 1202 116.28 48.53 59.85
C TYR A 1202 116.25 49.83 59.02
N SER A 1203 115.25 49.99 58.15
CA SER A 1203 115.01 51.22 57.39
C SER A 1203 114.68 52.44 58.26
N GLN A 1204 114.00 52.27 59.40
CA GLN A 1204 113.59 53.40 60.24
C GLN A 1204 114.77 54.04 60.99
N PHE A 1205 115.86 53.30 61.22
CA PHE A 1205 117.08 53.85 61.82
C PHE A 1205 117.73 54.93 60.93
N VAL A 1206 117.41 55.00 59.64
CA VAL A 1206 117.94 56.02 58.73
C VAL A 1206 117.60 57.44 59.22
N VAL A 1207 116.41 57.68 59.76
CA VAL A 1207 116.00 59.03 60.20
C VAL A 1207 116.74 59.48 61.47
N PRO A 1208 116.83 58.66 62.54
CA PRO A 1208 117.73 58.95 63.67
C PRO A 1208 119.20 59.02 63.30
N LEU A 1209 119.70 58.20 62.36
CA LEU A 1209 121.08 58.30 61.86
C LEU A 1209 121.34 59.65 61.16
N VAL A 1210 120.42 60.10 60.31
CA VAL A 1210 120.49 61.44 59.68
C VAL A 1210 120.49 62.54 60.74
N LYS A 1211 119.62 62.44 61.75
CA LYS A 1211 119.58 63.41 62.86
C LYS A 1211 120.86 63.37 63.70
N ALA A 1212 121.43 62.20 63.95
CA ALA A 1212 122.70 62.03 64.68
C ALA A 1212 123.86 62.71 63.96
N ILE A 1213 123.91 62.57 62.62
CA ILE A 1213 124.89 63.24 61.77
C ILE A 1213 124.68 64.77 61.83
N GLN A 1214 123.44 65.26 61.79
CA GLN A 1214 123.15 66.70 61.93
C GLN A 1214 123.55 67.26 63.31
N GLU A 1215 123.25 66.55 64.39
CA GLU A 1215 123.63 66.95 65.76
C GLU A 1215 125.14 66.93 65.95
N GLN A 1216 125.83 65.90 65.43
CA GLN A 1216 127.29 65.82 65.43
C GLN A 1216 127.91 66.97 64.61
N GLN A 1217 127.34 67.29 63.43
CA GLN A 1217 127.78 68.43 62.61
C GLN A 1217 127.57 69.76 63.33
N LYS A 1218 126.48 69.92 64.10
CA LYS A 1218 126.26 71.10 64.95
C LYS A 1218 127.28 71.18 66.09
N MET A 1219 127.57 70.07 66.78
CA MET A 1219 128.61 70.05 67.81
C MET A 1219 129.99 70.40 67.24
N ILE A 1220 130.33 69.93 66.04
CA ILE A 1220 131.54 70.32 65.32
C ILE A 1220 131.53 71.82 65.02
N GLY A 1221 130.39 72.38 64.59
CA GLY A 1221 130.23 73.83 64.37
C GLY A 1221 130.37 74.65 65.66
N ASP A 1222 129.73 74.23 66.75
CA ASP A 1222 129.80 74.89 68.06
C ASP A 1222 131.21 74.75 68.67
N GLN A 1223 131.90 73.62 68.46
CA GLN A 1223 133.31 73.43 68.82
C GLN A 1223 134.22 74.33 67.99
N ASN A 1224 134.03 74.41 66.67
CA ASN A 1224 134.79 75.32 65.80
C ASN A 1224 134.57 76.79 66.21
N LYS A 1225 133.35 77.19 66.56
CA LYS A 1225 133.08 78.54 67.08
C LYS A 1225 133.73 78.76 68.45
N LYS A 1226 133.73 77.75 69.32
CA LYS A 1226 134.44 77.83 70.61
C LYS A 1226 135.95 77.89 70.43
N ILE A 1227 136.49 77.25 69.39
CA ILE A 1227 137.88 77.38 68.95
C ILE A 1227 138.13 78.78 68.39
N ASP A 1228 137.24 79.37 67.59
CA ASP A 1228 137.36 80.76 67.11
C ASP A 1228 137.31 81.79 68.26
N ASP A 1229 136.41 81.62 69.23
CA ASP A 1229 136.30 82.53 70.38
C ASP A 1229 137.47 82.31 71.37
N GLN A 1230 137.97 81.08 71.52
CA GLN A 1230 139.23 80.78 72.23
C GLN A 1230 140.44 81.33 71.47
N GLN A 1231 140.44 81.31 70.14
CA GLN A 1231 141.49 81.89 69.30
C GLN A 1231 141.48 83.41 69.44
N LYS A 1232 140.32 84.07 69.48
CA LYS A 1232 140.23 85.51 69.84
C LYS A 1232 140.75 85.80 71.24
N GLN A 1233 140.43 84.99 72.23
CA GLN A 1233 140.99 85.15 73.58
C GLN A 1233 142.50 84.94 73.60
N ILE A 1234 143.02 83.98 72.82
CA ILE A 1234 144.46 83.78 72.61
C ILE A 1234 145.07 84.98 71.89
N ASP A 1235 144.42 85.55 70.87
CA ASP A 1235 144.90 86.72 70.14
C ASP A 1235 144.89 87.99 71.02
N GLU A 1236 143.92 88.14 71.94
CA GLU A 1236 143.90 89.18 72.97
C GLU A 1236 144.99 88.95 74.03
N LEU A 1237 145.17 87.72 74.54
CA LEU A 1237 146.27 87.36 75.44
C LEU A 1237 147.65 87.52 74.79
N VAL A 1238 147.78 87.25 73.49
CA VAL A 1238 149.00 87.49 72.71
C VAL A 1238 149.24 88.99 72.53
N LYS A 1239 148.19 89.80 72.35
CA LYS A 1239 148.30 91.28 72.38
C LYS A 1239 148.73 91.80 73.74
N GLU A 1240 148.15 91.29 74.84
CA GLU A 1240 148.57 91.66 76.20
C GLU A 1240 150.00 91.20 76.48
N LEU A 1241 150.40 89.99 76.04
CA LEU A 1241 151.78 89.50 76.14
C LEU A 1241 152.76 90.31 75.27
N GLN A 1242 152.35 90.79 74.09
CA GLN A 1242 153.17 91.68 73.27
C GLN A 1242 153.37 93.04 73.97
N LEU A 1243 152.30 93.66 74.47
CA LEU A 1243 152.34 94.89 75.28
C LEU A 1243 153.15 94.73 76.58
N LEU A 1244 153.11 93.54 77.20
CA LEU A 1244 153.92 93.21 78.37
C LEU A 1244 155.40 92.97 77.99
N SER A 1245 155.67 92.40 76.81
CA SER A 1245 157.03 92.19 76.30
C SER A 1245 157.73 93.50 75.91
N GLU A 1246 157.00 94.49 75.39
CA GLU A 1246 157.54 95.83 75.17
C GLU A 1246 157.86 96.53 76.50
N LYS A 1247 156.97 96.41 77.51
CA LYS A 1247 157.20 96.91 78.88
C LYS A 1247 158.28 96.19 79.70
N ILE A 1248 158.87 95.12 79.16
CA ILE A 1248 160.01 94.41 79.77
C ILE A 1248 161.31 94.70 78.98
N ARG A 1249 161.24 95.48 77.89
CA ARG A 1249 162.39 95.84 77.04
C ARG A 1249 162.82 97.31 77.11
N GLN A 1250 162.10 98.15 77.85
CA GLN A 1250 162.45 99.52 78.27
C GLN A 1250 161.90 99.78 79.67
#